data_AF-A0A134CKJ8-F1
#
_entry.id   AF-A0A134CKJ8-F1
#
_cell.length_a   1.000
_cell.length_b   1.000
_cell.length_c   1.000
_cell.angle_alpha   90.00
_cell.angle_beta   90.00
_cell.angle_gamma   90.00
#
_symmetry.space_group_name_H-M   'P 1'
#
loop_
_entity.id
_entity.type
_entity.pdbx_description
1 polymer ?
#
loop_
_entity_poly.entity_id
_entity_poly.type
_entity_poly.pdbx_seq_one_letter_code
_entity_poly.pdbx_strand_id
1 'polypeptide(L)'
;MSHKQMKKLAVGIVTLLMAGGCQASVSADTSKAIVGGETTLTEDRVVDVLEPAAPRRSYAGIFNESAKSPTVLDMAGHSLTIQSFVKNGGKEEGVAGPIGILGMQGSKIEIYSNKNQPNAPKSTITIHEVAKYSDAAAQGGGQFGAIGIKMGDTWRNKPSTANIDTDVVIEKLLGGTWYARGIEVYGPVTLNIKGIFKVNPGAIGILKPKSRDIFASAIFFSEDGGKINIHTVDIDDSQKNTLRRGIYAANGGGNNSVASILHIGGGVFKVKEDAKGDYYLMDLGKDARVYFNTNEDGTAVGTQTADLQGTICMNGASAYIGLTNNSKWRGGVTGNGSLNLFLADGSEWDTTNGGMGSTISLLNGTGGVIRQKDSGKLTIKNYKGNAYLYYAHEGKGEETADYKAGDTHIEAAEANSTIKIFTDATNIGDATKALNAVVGKLYYAPKDKNLTAQAYIGEGLLTNSIKTVGQNILWKSNGQGMSKDAYAKEKKENNIDIEMSKDYLSRINMEKLNTFGAFSQFTVLTENLSGDNDDEFETDEGIDGYSDIDNYWVKNGCIKRGESSYDINKNTTINSKNGYSISFYKDNQYIDMHNHRLTLNFQSTPGYRDSGILISSNKAVIKNVTDLNIMISGQSKTKHGIFGSEGSLTIENTGTVKFRNTTSKYEEPILLESRDNNSAQLDIKGLVDLESSQGPVVKVKDVNGDVKVNSYVSIGGGIIKAIEDDKVNEDDKGDKANKMKAWAIQVGAPESILQDNEVCSVFINSKDNGKGKVVEQDVKHDVKIEGNVALSYGAKTFGLALNTKDSYFTGLIRVQKGKAHMILKNGAVWNHESKGVLKGVYGSIGNSSLNTFDGDKGFIHQNTSKEIIIDQYSGNTTVVYTHKNQGLEAEDYIGGDIRIGKFKKGSVITVLTSNENIDNYSKRIRTILKKKIQVEGDLGIEVKASEGLLTAPRNFFTLFIDRSALQEDSTEDPNIPDFKLSLEGASITIGRSALTDAKVDCNLYFGAEKANLQKYPEQK
;
A
#
# COMPACT_ATOMS: atom_id res chain seq x y z
N MET A 1 -71.61 38.11 -24.31
CA MET A 1 -70.29 38.19 -23.63
C MET A 1 -69.57 36.88 -23.82
N SER A 2 -68.33 36.90 -24.32
CA SER A 2 -67.65 35.71 -24.86
C SER A 2 -66.86 34.93 -23.81
N HIS A 3 -66.68 33.64 -24.10
CA HIS A 3 -66.04 32.58 -23.31
C HIS A 3 -64.58 32.84 -22.89
N LYS A 4 -64.01 34.02 -23.19
CA LYS A 4 -62.64 34.43 -22.81
C LYS A 4 -62.56 35.26 -21.53
N GLN A 5 -63.67 35.74 -20.96
CA GLN A 5 -63.64 36.50 -19.70
C GLN A 5 -63.83 35.65 -18.42
N MET A 6 -64.29 34.40 -18.51
CA MET A 6 -64.41 33.51 -17.34
C MET A 6 -63.13 32.71 -17.00
N LYS A 7 -62.13 32.64 -17.89
CA LYS A 7 -60.87 31.93 -17.62
C LYS A 7 -59.79 32.76 -16.91
N LYS A 8 -59.99 34.07 -16.73
CA LYS A 8 -59.08 34.91 -15.92
C LYS A 8 -59.51 35.06 -14.44
N LEU A 9 -60.70 34.57 -14.07
CA LEU A 9 -61.18 34.62 -12.68
C LEU A 9 -61.04 33.28 -11.93
N ALA A 10 -60.78 32.16 -12.63
CA ALA A 10 -60.73 30.82 -12.04
C ALA A 10 -59.30 30.29 -11.76
N VAL A 11 -58.25 30.99 -12.19
CA VAL A 11 -56.84 30.62 -11.89
C VAL A 11 -56.26 31.46 -10.74
N GLY A 12 -56.99 32.47 -10.26
CA GLY A 12 -56.57 33.35 -9.16
C GLY A 12 -57.06 32.96 -7.76
N ILE A 13 -57.78 31.85 -7.59
CA ILE A 13 -58.45 31.50 -6.31
C ILE A 13 -58.11 30.09 -5.79
N VAL A 14 -57.39 29.24 -6.54
CA VAL A 14 -57.08 27.86 -6.09
C VAL A 14 -55.73 27.73 -5.35
N THR A 15 -54.90 28.77 -5.31
CA THR A 15 -53.63 28.75 -4.53
C THR A 15 -53.73 29.41 -3.15
N LEU A 16 -54.91 29.89 -2.73
CA LEU A 16 -55.08 30.65 -1.48
C LEU A 16 -55.79 29.90 -0.34
N LEU A 17 -56.02 28.58 -0.45
CA LEU A 17 -56.92 27.85 0.47
C LEU A 17 -56.35 26.59 1.13
N MET A 18 -55.02 26.45 1.22
CA MET A 18 -54.36 25.43 2.09
C MET A 18 -53.32 26.02 3.06
N ALA A 19 -53.38 27.31 3.36
CA ALA A 19 -52.63 27.95 4.45
C ALA A 19 -53.60 28.35 5.57
N GLY A 20 -54.12 27.36 6.29
CA GLY A 20 -54.88 27.58 7.52
C GLY A 20 -53.93 27.74 8.70
N GLY A 21 -53.62 28.99 9.04
CA GLY A 21 -52.81 29.33 10.21
C GLY A 21 -52.40 30.80 10.17
N CYS A 22 -53.30 31.70 10.55
CA CYS A 22 -52.98 33.11 10.74
C CYS A 22 -51.84 33.29 11.77
N GLN A 23 -50.67 33.72 11.31
CA GLN A 23 -49.83 34.64 12.06
C GLN A 23 -49.73 35.93 11.26
N ALA A 24 -50.13 37.02 11.88
CA ALA A 24 -50.10 38.36 11.31
C ALA A 24 -48.68 38.69 10.86
N SER A 25 -48.51 38.96 9.56
CA SER A 25 -47.32 39.59 9.01
C SER A 25 -47.29 41.05 9.45
N VAL A 26 -46.88 41.28 10.70
CA VAL A 26 -46.15 42.50 11.02
C VAL A 26 -44.92 42.45 10.12
N SER A 27 -44.69 43.50 9.35
CA SER A 27 -43.43 43.75 8.63
C SER A 27 -42.31 43.79 9.67
N ALA A 28 -41.87 42.62 10.10
CA ALA A 28 -40.75 42.45 11.00
C ALA A 28 -39.53 42.91 10.22
N ASP A 29 -38.86 43.91 10.75
CA ASP A 29 -37.59 44.40 10.23
C ASP A 29 -36.65 43.22 10.03
N THR A 30 -36.47 42.84 8.76
CA THR A 30 -35.72 41.65 8.36
C THR A 30 -34.23 41.79 8.64
N SER A 31 -33.76 43.00 8.97
CA SER A 31 -32.38 43.23 9.43
C SER A 31 -32.13 42.74 10.86
N LYS A 32 -33.17 42.44 11.66
CA LYS A 32 -33.01 42.06 13.06
C LYS A 32 -32.57 40.61 13.27
N ALA A 33 -31.98 40.36 14.43
CA ALA A 33 -31.58 39.04 14.89
C ALA A 33 -32.73 38.01 14.87
N ILE A 34 -32.39 36.75 14.59
CA ILE A 34 -33.31 35.61 14.62
C ILE A 34 -33.30 35.01 16.04
N VAL A 35 -34.43 35.13 16.74
CA VAL A 35 -34.53 34.83 18.18
C VAL A 35 -35.79 34.02 18.50
N GLY A 36 -35.62 32.75 18.87
CA GLY A 36 -36.69 31.88 19.38
C GLY A 36 -37.82 31.58 18.37
N GLY A 37 -38.41 30.38 18.47
CA GLY A 37 -39.49 29.95 17.58
C GLY A 37 -39.00 29.53 16.19
N GLU A 38 -39.94 29.30 15.27
CA GLU A 38 -39.65 28.92 13.88
C GLU A 38 -39.61 30.17 12.98
N THR A 39 -38.57 30.28 12.15
CA THR A 39 -38.42 31.31 11.12
C THR A 39 -38.13 30.64 9.79
N THR A 40 -38.81 31.07 8.72
CA THR A 40 -38.56 30.58 7.35
C THR A 40 -38.17 31.75 6.46
N LEU A 41 -37.06 31.61 5.73
CA LEU A 41 -36.65 32.63 4.76
C LEU A 41 -37.46 32.52 3.46
N THR A 42 -37.72 33.65 2.83
CA THR A 42 -38.40 33.76 1.52
C THR A 42 -37.51 34.37 0.44
N GLU A 43 -36.35 34.90 0.84
CA GLU A 43 -35.32 35.51 0.01
C GLU A 43 -33.99 35.49 0.78
N ASP A 44 -32.90 35.79 0.08
CA ASP A 44 -31.60 35.98 0.74
C ASP A 44 -31.70 37.12 1.75
N ARG A 45 -31.16 36.91 2.95
CA ARG A 45 -31.37 37.82 4.09
C ARG A 45 -30.05 38.33 4.63
N VAL A 46 -30.03 39.61 5.02
CA VAL A 46 -28.93 40.21 5.80
C VAL A 46 -29.43 40.55 7.20
N VAL A 47 -28.67 40.15 8.22
CA VAL A 47 -28.93 40.47 9.64
C VAL A 47 -27.83 41.39 10.15
N ASP A 48 -28.24 42.56 10.64
CA ASP A 48 -27.38 43.59 11.20
C ASP A 48 -27.35 43.47 12.73
N VAL A 49 -26.21 43.04 13.28
CA VAL A 49 -25.99 42.85 14.71
C VAL A 49 -25.64 44.18 15.39
N LEU A 50 -26.46 45.21 15.17
CA LEU A 50 -26.27 46.57 15.69
C LEU A 50 -26.95 46.79 17.04
N GLU A 51 -27.89 45.92 17.42
CA GLU A 51 -28.62 45.94 18.69
C GLU A 51 -28.44 44.62 19.46
N PRO A 52 -28.56 44.63 20.81
CA PRO A 52 -28.57 43.41 21.60
C PRO A 52 -29.65 42.44 21.15
N ALA A 53 -29.34 41.14 21.01
CA ALA A 53 -30.31 40.13 20.57
C ALA A 53 -31.51 39.98 21.53
N ALA A 54 -31.33 40.38 22.80
CA ALA A 54 -32.39 40.54 23.78
C ALA A 54 -31.98 41.61 24.83
N PRO A 55 -32.94 42.20 25.58
CA PRO A 55 -32.62 43.20 26.60
C PRO A 55 -31.54 42.69 27.58
N ARG A 56 -30.44 43.46 27.73
CA ARG A 56 -29.27 43.13 28.59
C ARG A 56 -28.49 41.88 28.17
N ARG A 57 -28.53 41.47 26.89
CA ARG A 57 -27.76 40.33 26.36
C ARG A 57 -26.69 40.75 25.33
N SER A 58 -25.91 39.78 24.87
CA SER A 58 -24.90 39.96 23.83
C SER A 58 -25.52 40.29 22.47
N TYR A 59 -24.71 40.90 21.62
CA TYR A 59 -25.00 41.21 20.22
C TYR A 59 -24.87 39.92 19.41
N ALA A 60 -25.98 39.38 18.89
CA ALA A 60 -25.94 38.15 18.10
C ALA A 60 -26.91 38.14 16.91
N GLY A 61 -26.52 37.54 15.78
CA GLY A 61 -27.37 37.40 14.59
C GLY A 61 -28.41 36.30 14.70
N ILE A 62 -28.02 35.14 15.25
CA ILE A 62 -28.94 34.06 15.64
C ILE A 62 -28.76 33.80 17.13
N PHE A 63 -29.85 33.78 17.89
CA PHE A 63 -29.79 33.66 19.34
C PHE A 63 -30.79 32.64 19.91
N ASN A 64 -30.35 31.85 20.88
CA ASN A 64 -31.21 31.02 21.71
C ASN A 64 -30.77 31.03 23.19
N GLU A 65 -31.71 31.31 24.09
CA GLU A 65 -31.43 31.31 25.54
C GLU A 65 -31.85 30.03 26.28
N SER A 66 -32.75 29.23 25.70
CA SER A 66 -33.29 28.04 26.36
C SER A 66 -33.94 27.05 25.39
N ALA A 67 -33.76 25.77 25.67
CA ALA A 67 -34.30 24.63 24.93
C ALA A 67 -35.82 24.51 25.04
N LYS A 68 -36.44 25.18 26.02
CA LYS A 68 -37.91 25.27 26.12
C LYS A 68 -38.51 26.08 24.96
N SER A 69 -37.74 27.00 24.40
CA SER A 69 -38.12 27.86 23.29
C SER A 69 -37.03 27.76 22.22
N PRO A 70 -36.95 26.65 21.48
CA PRO A 70 -35.87 26.44 20.51
C PRO A 70 -35.90 27.53 19.44
N THR A 71 -34.74 27.87 18.89
CA THR A 71 -34.62 28.71 17.70
C THR A 71 -34.48 27.78 16.50
N VAL A 72 -35.48 27.78 15.62
CA VAL A 72 -35.52 26.96 14.42
C VAL A 72 -35.51 27.87 13.20
N LEU A 73 -34.52 27.72 12.33
CA LEU A 73 -34.39 28.45 11.08
C LEU A 73 -34.49 27.49 9.89
N ASP A 74 -35.50 27.66 9.06
CA ASP A 74 -35.56 27.06 7.73
C ASP A 74 -35.14 28.10 6.69
N MET A 75 -33.99 27.90 6.07
CA MET A 75 -33.48 28.82 5.05
C MET A 75 -34.18 28.63 3.70
N ALA A 76 -34.95 27.55 3.51
CA ALA A 76 -35.72 27.26 2.30
C ALA A 76 -34.93 27.38 0.97
N GLY A 77 -33.61 27.15 1.01
CA GLY A 77 -32.71 27.29 -0.15
C GLY A 77 -32.06 28.67 -0.32
N HIS A 78 -32.42 29.66 0.50
CA HIS A 78 -31.83 31.01 0.49
C HIS A 78 -30.57 31.11 1.35
N SER A 79 -29.79 32.17 1.17
CA SER A 79 -28.59 32.47 1.95
C SER A 79 -28.85 33.49 3.06
N LEU A 80 -28.03 33.45 4.11
CA LEU A 80 -28.11 34.38 5.24
C LEU A 80 -26.73 35.00 5.49
N THR A 81 -26.65 36.33 5.47
CA THR A 81 -25.45 37.08 5.87
C THR A 81 -25.68 37.72 7.23
N ILE A 82 -24.73 37.56 8.14
CA ILE A 82 -24.74 38.17 9.48
C ILE A 82 -23.57 39.15 9.58
N GLN A 83 -23.83 40.41 9.93
CA GLN A 83 -22.82 41.46 9.98
C GLN A 83 -23.04 42.48 11.11
N SER A 84 -21.97 43.14 11.59
CA SER A 84 -22.07 44.13 12.69
C SER A 84 -21.46 45.52 12.44
N PHE A 85 -21.16 45.90 11.20
CA PHE A 85 -20.56 47.21 10.92
C PHE A 85 -21.50 48.14 10.12
N VAL A 86 -21.37 49.46 10.31
CA VAL A 86 -22.14 50.45 9.55
C VAL A 86 -21.41 50.79 8.24
N LYS A 87 -22.00 50.48 7.08
CA LYS A 87 -21.37 50.69 5.76
C LYS A 87 -21.41 52.12 5.21
N ASN A 88 -21.95 53.12 5.93
CA ASN A 88 -22.09 54.47 5.37
C ASN A 88 -21.05 55.48 5.89
N GLY A 89 -20.09 55.84 5.03
CA GLY A 89 -19.40 57.14 5.10
C GLY A 89 -17.95 57.18 5.58
N GLY A 90 -17.29 56.03 5.77
CA GLY A 90 -15.83 55.94 5.89
C GLY A 90 -15.33 55.50 7.27
N LYS A 91 -14.73 54.30 7.29
CA LYS A 91 -14.23 53.48 8.42
C LYS A 91 -15.27 52.50 9.00
N GLU A 92 -14.88 51.22 9.04
CA GLU A 92 -15.65 50.16 9.68
C GLU A 92 -15.69 50.40 11.20
N GLU A 93 -16.85 50.81 11.73
CA GLU A 93 -17.09 50.85 13.17
C GLU A 93 -17.77 49.56 13.62
N GLY A 94 -17.11 48.79 14.49
CA GLY A 94 -17.65 47.53 15.02
C GLY A 94 -18.70 47.72 16.14
N VAL A 95 -19.19 46.61 16.69
CA VAL A 95 -20.08 46.58 17.89
C VAL A 95 -19.40 45.93 19.10
N ALA A 96 -19.95 46.13 20.30
CA ALA A 96 -19.35 45.55 21.50
C ALA A 96 -19.60 44.03 21.56
N GLY A 97 -18.61 43.23 21.20
CA GLY A 97 -18.66 41.77 21.36
C GLY A 97 -19.66 41.05 20.43
N PRO A 98 -19.63 41.25 19.10
CA PRO A 98 -20.55 40.60 18.17
C PRO A 98 -20.35 39.09 18.11
N ILE A 99 -21.45 38.38 17.90
CA ILE A 99 -21.50 36.92 17.74
C ILE A 99 -22.39 36.56 16.55
N GLY A 100 -21.93 35.73 15.62
CA GLY A 100 -22.79 35.29 14.51
C GLY A 100 -23.97 34.45 15.02
N ILE A 101 -23.66 33.31 15.65
CA ILE A 101 -24.63 32.37 16.23
C ILE A 101 -24.34 32.19 17.72
N LEU A 102 -25.31 32.45 18.59
CA LEU A 102 -25.20 32.36 20.05
C LEU A 102 -26.25 31.41 20.63
N GLY A 103 -25.81 30.26 21.11
CA GLY A 103 -26.60 29.40 21.99
C GLY A 103 -26.12 29.50 23.43
N MET A 104 -26.94 30.04 24.33
CA MET A 104 -26.63 30.03 25.76
C MET A 104 -26.76 28.64 26.37
N GLN A 105 -26.36 28.51 27.63
CA GLN A 105 -26.49 27.28 28.39
C GLN A 105 -27.95 26.79 28.45
N GLY A 106 -28.17 25.51 28.12
CA GLY A 106 -29.50 24.94 28.03
C GLY A 106 -30.22 25.27 26.73
N SER A 107 -29.55 25.76 25.67
CA SER A 107 -30.16 26.16 24.40
C SER A 107 -30.43 25.01 23.44
N LYS A 108 -31.35 25.24 22.50
CA LYS A 108 -31.60 24.38 21.34
C LYS A 108 -31.72 25.22 20.08
N ILE A 109 -30.80 25.02 19.14
CA ILE A 109 -30.78 25.67 17.82
C ILE A 109 -30.90 24.59 16.74
N GLU A 110 -31.81 24.77 15.79
CA GLU A 110 -31.92 23.93 14.60
C GLU A 110 -31.94 24.82 13.36
N ILE A 111 -30.99 24.62 12.45
CA ILE A 111 -30.88 25.35 11.20
C ILE A 111 -30.93 24.34 10.07
N TYR A 112 -31.86 24.54 9.14
CA TYR A 112 -32.06 23.74 7.95
C TYR A 112 -31.75 24.59 6.73
N SER A 113 -30.87 24.11 5.83
CA SER A 113 -30.72 24.75 4.51
C SER A 113 -32.05 24.76 3.76
N ASN A 114 -32.77 23.63 3.76
CA ASN A 114 -34.15 23.54 3.28
C ASN A 114 -34.86 22.37 3.97
N LYS A 115 -35.79 22.66 4.88
CA LYS A 115 -36.51 21.64 5.67
C LYS A 115 -37.34 20.69 4.81
N ASN A 116 -37.84 21.16 3.66
CA ASN A 116 -38.69 20.40 2.75
C ASN A 116 -37.91 19.69 1.63
N GLN A 117 -36.65 20.07 1.39
CA GLN A 117 -35.78 19.49 0.36
C GLN A 117 -34.38 19.21 0.94
N PRO A 118 -34.25 18.24 1.87
CA PRO A 118 -32.99 18.00 2.61
C PRO A 118 -31.81 17.54 1.72
N ASN A 119 -32.08 17.09 0.49
CA ASN A 119 -31.10 16.64 -0.50
C ASN A 119 -30.70 17.73 -1.51
N ALA A 120 -31.27 18.93 -1.43
CA ALA A 120 -30.85 20.05 -2.28
C ALA A 120 -29.43 20.51 -1.90
N PRO A 121 -28.72 21.24 -2.80
CA PRO A 121 -27.46 21.89 -2.45
C PRO A 121 -27.61 22.72 -1.16
N LYS A 122 -26.61 22.66 -0.29
CA LYS A 122 -26.64 23.38 0.99
C LYS A 122 -26.60 24.89 0.73
N SER A 123 -27.44 25.60 1.47
CA SER A 123 -27.41 27.06 1.57
C SER A 123 -26.19 27.51 2.37
N THR A 124 -25.93 28.82 2.38
CA THR A 124 -24.78 29.39 3.09
C THR A 124 -25.22 30.39 4.15
N ILE A 125 -24.65 30.25 5.35
CA ILE A 125 -24.58 31.32 6.36
C ILE A 125 -23.21 31.98 6.26
N THR A 126 -23.19 33.25 5.90
CA THR A 126 -21.97 34.07 5.84
C THR A 126 -21.88 34.94 7.10
N ILE A 127 -20.72 34.91 7.76
CA ILE A 127 -20.45 35.69 8.98
C ILE A 127 -19.38 36.74 8.70
N HIS A 128 -19.74 37.99 8.94
CA HIS A 128 -18.90 39.18 8.76
C HIS A 128 -18.98 40.10 9.98
N GLU A 129 -18.26 39.76 11.04
CA GLU A 129 -18.39 40.41 12.35
C GLU A 129 -17.14 41.20 12.72
N VAL A 130 -17.33 42.42 13.23
CA VAL A 130 -16.25 43.32 13.65
C VAL A 130 -16.57 43.89 15.02
N ALA A 131 -15.70 43.61 16.00
CA ALA A 131 -15.83 44.14 17.34
C ALA A 131 -15.32 45.60 17.45
N LYS A 132 -15.93 46.40 18.34
CA LYS A 132 -15.46 47.75 18.65
C LYS A 132 -14.00 47.74 19.09
N TYR A 133 -13.27 48.70 18.58
CA TYR A 133 -11.90 49.00 18.98
C TYR A 133 -11.74 50.52 19.18
N SER A 134 -11.22 50.93 20.33
CA SER A 134 -10.79 52.31 20.58
C SER A 134 -9.58 52.31 21.51
N ASP A 135 -8.72 53.33 21.42
CA ASP A 135 -7.54 53.43 22.30
C ASP A 135 -7.96 53.57 23.78
N ALA A 136 -9.12 54.17 24.06
CA ALA A 136 -9.70 54.24 25.40
C ALA A 136 -10.16 52.86 25.93
N ALA A 137 -10.76 52.02 25.07
CA ALA A 137 -11.16 50.65 25.41
C ALA A 137 -9.95 49.77 25.75
N ALA A 138 -8.82 49.98 25.08
CA ALA A 138 -7.57 49.27 25.36
C ALA A 138 -6.96 49.64 26.74
N GLN A 139 -7.08 50.90 27.16
CA GLN A 139 -6.58 51.38 28.46
C GLN A 139 -7.55 51.09 29.63
N GLY A 140 -8.86 51.08 29.38
CA GLY A 140 -9.91 50.88 30.40
C GLY A 140 -10.20 49.42 30.79
N GLY A 141 -9.48 48.44 30.23
CA GLY A 141 -9.60 47.04 30.61
C GLY A 141 -10.75 46.25 29.98
N GLY A 142 -11.50 46.81 29.03
CA GLY A 142 -12.61 46.12 28.35
C GLY A 142 -12.16 44.96 27.46
N GLN A 143 -12.91 43.84 27.52
CA GLN A 143 -12.68 42.63 26.73
C GLN A 143 -13.66 42.58 25.55
N PHE A 144 -13.22 43.00 24.36
CA PHE A 144 -14.05 43.03 23.15
C PHE A 144 -13.54 42.00 22.14
N GLY A 145 -14.17 40.83 22.09
CA GLY A 145 -13.89 39.75 21.12
C GLY A 145 -14.93 39.67 20.01
N ALA A 146 -14.70 38.83 19.00
CA ALA A 146 -15.68 38.53 17.96
C ALA A 146 -15.75 37.02 17.76
N ILE A 147 -16.96 36.45 17.72
CA ILE A 147 -17.13 35.00 17.67
C ILE A 147 -18.08 34.60 16.54
N GLY A 148 -17.71 33.61 15.73
CA GLY A 148 -18.60 33.10 14.68
C GLY A 148 -19.77 32.33 15.28
N ILE A 149 -19.47 31.22 15.96
CA ILE A 149 -20.44 30.38 16.66
C ILE A 149 -20.02 30.24 18.11
N LYS A 150 -20.88 30.67 19.05
CA LYS A 150 -20.70 30.47 20.48
C LYS A 150 -21.78 29.56 21.04
N MET A 151 -21.37 28.49 21.69
CA MET A 151 -22.27 27.58 22.40
C MET A 151 -21.83 27.38 23.85
N GLY A 152 -22.78 27.53 24.78
CA GLY A 152 -22.57 27.30 26.21
C GLY A 152 -21.89 28.45 26.96
N ASP A 153 -21.45 28.18 28.19
CA ASP A 153 -20.87 29.18 29.12
C ASP A 153 -19.88 28.52 30.10
N THR A 154 -18.84 29.23 30.52
CA THR A 154 -17.65 28.74 31.24
C THR A 154 -17.93 28.19 32.64
N TRP A 155 -19.04 28.57 33.28
CA TRP A 155 -19.29 28.28 34.71
C TRP A 155 -20.58 27.52 34.98
N ARG A 156 -21.23 26.97 33.94
CA ARG A 156 -22.58 26.42 34.09
C ARG A 156 -22.81 25.15 33.26
N ASN A 157 -23.26 24.07 33.92
CA ASN A 157 -23.30 22.70 33.38
C ASN A 157 -24.69 22.23 32.89
N LYS A 158 -25.27 22.84 31.83
CA LYS A 158 -26.59 22.41 31.28
C LYS A 158 -26.40 22.05 29.81
N PRO A 159 -26.92 20.89 29.38
CA PRO A 159 -26.79 20.45 28.00
C PRO A 159 -27.39 21.45 27.01
N SER A 160 -26.65 21.76 25.96
CA SER A 160 -27.12 22.62 24.87
C SER A 160 -26.88 21.95 23.53
N THR A 161 -27.75 22.20 22.55
CA THR A 161 -27.66 21.55 21.23
C THR A 161 -27.78 22.56 20.11
N ALA A 162 -26.94 22.41 19.09
CA ALA A 162 -27.07 23.13 17.83
C ALA A 162 -26.88 22.14 16.67
N ASN A 163 -27.90 22.04 15.81
CA ASN A 163 -27.84 21.28 14.57
C ASN A 163 -27.89 22.26 13.40
N ILE A 164 -26.79 22.36 12.65
CA ILE A 164 -26.61 23.31 11.55
C ILE A 164 -26.46 22.50 10.26
N ASP A 165 -27.53 22.43 9.49
CA ASP A 165 -27.61 21.69 8.23
C ASP A 165 -27.43 22.60 7.00
N THR A 166 -26.33 23.36 7.00
CA THR A 166 -25.99 24.36 5.99
C THR A 166 -24.48 24.59 5.99
N ASP A 167 -23.93 25.21 4.94
CA ASP A 167 -22.54 25.66 4.93
C ASP A 167 -22.41 26.93 5.78
N VAL A 168 -21.31 27.05 6.52
CA VAL A 168 -21.01 28.23 7.34
C VAL A 168 -19.68 28.80 6.90
N VAL A 169 -19.68 30.04 6.44
CA VAL A 169 -18.51 30.74 5.91
C VAL A 169 -18.20 31.93 6.80
N ILE A 170 -16.99 31.96 7.37
CA ILE A 170 -16.44 33.14 8.02
C ILE A 170 -15.65 33.93 6.98
N GLU A 171 -16.24 35.02 6.51
CA GLU A 171 -15.56 35.94 5.57
C GLU A 171 -14.66 36.92 6.30
N LYS A 172 -15.10 37.40 7.46
CA LYS A 172 -14.34 38.34 8.31
C LYS A 172 -14.84 38.26 9.74
N LEU A 173 -13.91 38.15 10.68
CA LEU A 173 -14.18 38.03 12.11
C LEU A 173 -13.06 38.73 12.89
N LEU A 174 -13.26 40.00 13.19
CA LEU A 174 -12.23 40.83 13.82
C LEU A 174 -12.56 41.13 15.29
N GLY A 175 -11.78 40.58 16.20
CA GLY A 175 -11.80 40.96 17.61
C GLY A 175 -11.13 42.31 17.83
N GLY A 176 -11.60 43.07 18.83
CA GLY A 176 -11.04 44.37 19.20
C GLY A 176 -9.76 44.19 20.02
N THR A 177 -9.94 43.90 21.31
CA THR A 177 -8.85 43.74 22.30
C THR A 177 -8.73 42.31 22.87
N TRP A 178 -9.71 41.46 22.58
CA TRP A 178 -9.85 40.09 23.10
C TRP A 178 -9.82 39.04 21.97
N TYR A 179 -10.02 37.77 22.30
CA TYR A 179 -9.95 36.67 21.33
C TYR A 179 -10.95 36.84 20.17
N ALA A 180 -10.55 36.37 18.99
CA ALA A 180 -11.44 36.14 17.86
C ALA A 180 -11.50 34.63 17.58
N ARG A 181 -12.70 34.06 17.57
CA ARG A 181 -12.89 32.60 17.52
C ARG A 181 -13.96 32.20 16.52
N GLY A 182 -13.61 31.36 15.55
CA GLY A 182 -14.60 30.88 14.58
C GLY A 182 -15.71 30.09 15.26
N ILE A 183 -15.32 29.11 16.07
CA ILE A 183 -16.19 28.34 16.96
C ILE A 183 -15.66 28.46 18.39
N GLU A 184 -16.54 28.72 19.36
CA GLU A 184 -16.26 28.74 20.78
C GLU A 184 -17.29 27.89 21.53
N VAL A 185 -16.84 26.83 22.20
CA VAL A 185 -17.71 25.89 22.92
C VAL A 185 -17.29 25.74 24.38
N TYR A 186 -18.25 25.82 25.29
CA TYR A 186 -18.09 25.58 26.72
C TYR A 186 -19.18 24.66 27.28
N GLY A 187 -18.81 23.77 28.21
CA GLY A 187 -19.78 22.89 28.86
C GLY A 187 -20.25 21.71 27.99
N PRO A 188 -21.28 20.98 28.45
CA PRO A 188 -21.80 19.79 27.78
C PRO A 188 -22.65 20.17 26.55
N VAL A 189 -22.01 20.69 25.51
CA VAL A 189 -22.63 21.11 24.25
C VAL A 189 -22.58 19.98 23.24
N THR A 190 -23.63 19.80 22.45
CA THR A 190 -23.54 19.05 21.18
C THR A 190 -23.74 20.02 20.02
N LEU A 191 -22.69 20.25 19.23
CA LEU A 191 -22.70 21.08 18.03
C LEU A 191 -22.47 20.20 16.80
N ASN A 192 -23.43 20.16 15.89
CA ASN A 192 -23.34 19.41 14.64
C ASN A 192 -23.41 20.39 13.46
N ILE A 193 -22.35 20.45 12.65
CA ILE A 193 -22.32 21.18 11.38
C ILE A 193 -22.25 20.13 10.27
N LYS A 194 -23.34 19.97 9.53
CA LYS A 194 -23.47 18.95 8.48
C LYS A 194 -22.93 19.40 7.12
N GLY A 195 -22.79 20.72 6.91
CA GLY A 195 -22.17 21.31 5.73
C GLY A 195 -20.67 21.55 5.92
N ILE A 196 -20.13 22.42 5.07
CA ILE A 196 -18.75 22.88 5.13
C ILE A 196 -18.63 24.01 6.17
N PHE A 197 -17.69 23.88 7.10
CA PHE A 197 -17.23 25.00 7.92
C PHE A 197 -16.00 25.64 7.27
N LYS A 198 -16.19 26.80 6.66
CA LYS A 198 -15.16 27.52 5.90
C LYS A 198 -14.70 28.77 6.64
N VAL A 199 -13.39 29.01 6.62
CA VAL A 199 -12.80 30.27 7.08
C VAL A 199 -11.92 30.80 5.96
N ASN A 200 -12.26 31.98 5.44
CA ASN A 200 -11.44 32.59 4.39
C ASN A 200 -10.04 32.93 4.93
N PRO A 201 -8.98 32.85 4.09
CA PRO A 201 -7.62 33.14 4.54
C PRO A 201 -7.53 34.55 5.16
N GLY A 202 -7.03 34.64 6.40
CA GLY A 202 -6.91 35.91 7.12
C GLY A 202 -8.22 36.48 7.68
N ALA A 203 -9.33 35.75 7.60
CA ALA A 203 -10.64 36.24 8.03
C ALA A 203 -10.72 36.47 9.54
N ILE A 204 -10.10 35.61 10.35
CA ILE A 204 -10.17 35.69 11.82
C ILE A 204 -8.93 36.43 12.34
N GLY A 205 -9.14 37.60 12.93
CA GLY A 205 -8.03 38.45 13.40
C GLY A 205 -8.35 39.23 14.66
N ILE A 206 -7.33 39.84 15.25
CA ILE A 206 -7.46 40.71 16.42
C ILE A 206 -6.80 42.04 16.10
N LEU A 207 -7.54 43.14 16.22
CA LEU A 207 -7.09 44.47 15.83
C LEU A 207 -5.93 44.96 16.71
N LYS A 208 -6.04 44.82 18.05
CA LYS A 208 -4.97 45.19 18.98
C LYS A 208 -5.01 44.30 20.23
N PRO A 209 -4.34 43.13 20.21
CA PRO A 209 -4.36 42.20 21.35
C PRO A 209 -3.76 42.87 22.59
N LYS A 210 -4.42 42.72 23.73
CA LYS A 210 -3.99 43.33 25.01
C LYS A 210 -2.70 42.70 25.57
N SER A 211 -2.45 41.43 25.28
CA SER A 211 -1.23 40.70 25.64
C SER A 211 -0.87 39.69 24.56
N ARG A 212 0.33 39.11 24.65
CA ARG A 212 0.77 38.05 23.73
C ARG A 212 -0.03 36.75 23.87
N ASP A 213 -0.70 36.53 25.00
CA ASP A 213 -1.50 35.32 25.27
C ASP A 213 -2.92 35.40 24.69
N ILE A 214 -3.28 36.54 24.10
CA ILE A 214 -4.55 36.74 23.40
C ILE A 214 -4.33 36.53 21.92
N PHE A 215 -4.96 35.49 21.38
CA PHE A 215 -4.78 35.07 20.00
C PHE A 215 -6.07 34.59 19.35
N ALA A 216 -6.05 34.56 18.02
CA ALA A 216 -7.15 34.06 17.21
C ALA A 216 -7.09 32.54 17.06
N SER A 217 -8.24 31.89 17.06
CA SER A 217 -8.38 30.46 16.80
C SER A 217 -9.56 30.14 15.89
N ALA A 218 -9.44 29.16 15.01
CA ALA A 218 -10.60 28.73 14.21
C ALA A 218 -11.62 27.99 15.08
N ILE A 219 -11.16 27.05 15.90
CA ILE A 219 -12.02 26.24 16.77
C ILE A 219 -11.46 26.26 18.19
N PHE A 220 -12.30 26.61 19.14
CA PHE A 220 -12.00 26.58 20.57
C PHE A 220 -13.02 25.73 21.32
N PHE A 221 -12.54 24.89 22.24
CA PHE A 221 -13.40 24.22 23.21
C PHE A 221 -12.71 23.96 24.56
N SER A 222 -13.50 23.90 25.64
CA SER A 222 -13.04 23.50 26.98
C SER A 222 -13.28 22.02 27.26
N GLU A 223 -12.62 21.47 28.28
CA GLU A 223 -12.75 20.08 28.75
C GLU A 223 -14.01 19.84 29.63
N ASP A 224 -15.20 20.14 29.11
CA ASP A 224 -16.45 20.02 29.88
C ASP A 224 -17.51 19.12 29.21
N GLY A 225 -17.07 18.02 28.59
CA GLY A 225 -17.94 17.03 27.96
C GLY A 225 -18.65 17.51 26.68
N GLY A 226 -18.06 18.49 25.98
CA GLY A 226 -18.55 18.96 24.69
C GLY A 226 -18.36 17.92 23.57
N LYS A 227 -19.30 17.85 22.64
CA LYS A 227 -19.26 17.03 21.43
C LYS A 227 -19.46 17.93 20.22
N ILE A 228 -18.43 18.08 19.41
CA ILE A 228 -18.46 18.91 18.21
C ILE A 228 -18.25 18.00 17.02
N ASN A 229 -19.18 17.98 16.08
CA ASN A 229 -19.10 17.18 14.86
C ASN A 229 -19.21 18.13 13.66
N ILE A 230 -18.19 18.13 12.81
CA ILE A 230 -18.12 18.94 11.60
C ILE A 230 -17.92 17.99 10.42
N HIS A 231 -18.79 18.07 9.42
CA HIS A 231 -18.70 17.18 8.27
C HIS A 231 -17.42 17.42 7.45
N THR A 232 -17.17 18.68 7.05
CA THR A 232 -16.00 19.08 6.26
C THR A 232 -15.52 20.46 6.69
N VAL A 233 -14.20 20.68 6.67
CA VAL A 233 -13.59 21.99 6.89
C VAL A 233 -12.91 22.50 5.63
N ASP A 234 -12.92 23.82 5.43
CA ASP A 234 -12.15 24.52 4.41
C ASP A 234 -11.47 25.74 5.05
N ILE A 235 -10.28 25.52 5.59
CA ILE A 235 -9.52 26.51 6.36
C ILE A 235 -8.08 26.48 5.88
N ASP A 236 -7.65 27.52 5.16
CA ASP A 236 -6.24 27.71 4.78
C ASP A 236 -5.75 29.09 5.21
N ASP A 237 -5.12 29.15 6.37
CA ASP A 237 -4.49 30.37 6.89
C ASP A 237 -2.96 30.33 6.80
N SER A 238 -2.41 29.35 6.08
CA SER A 238 -0.96 29.08 6.02
C SER A 238 -0.12 30.24 5.49
N GLN A 239 -0.72 31.11 4.67
CA GLN A 239 -0.06 32.27 4.06
C GLN A 239 -0.33 33.59 4.82
N LYS A 240 -1.36 33.64 5.66
CA LYS A 240 -1.83 34.88 6.31
C LYS A 240 -1.37 34.99 7.76
N ASN A 241 -1.16 33.86 8.45
CA ASN A 241 -0.62 33.79 9.81
C ASN A 241 -1.47 34.55 10.84
N THR A 242 -2.78 34.61 10.62
CA THR A 242 -3.72 35.26 11.54
C THR A 242 -4.18 34.30 12.63
N LEU A 243 -4.37 33.02 12.28
CA LEU A 243 -4.67 31.93 13.19
C LEU A 243 -3.39 31.44 13.86
N ARG A 244 -3.18 31.80 15.13
CA ARG A 244 -2.14 31.16 15.95
C ARG A 244 -2.51 29.75 16.36
N ARG A 245 -3.81 29.42 16.40
CA ARG A 245 -4.30 28.08 16.68
C ARG A 245 -5.35 27.71 15.65
N GLY A 246 -5.19 26.58 14.97
CA GLY A 246 -6.29 26.00 14.21
C GLY A 246 -7.36 25.54 15.18
N ILE A 247 -7.04 24.47 15.90
CA ILE A 247 -7.84 23.94 17.00
C ILE A 247 -7.13 24.25 18.32
N TYR A 248 -7.86 24.84 19.27
CA TYR A 248 -7.38 25.05 20.62
C TYR A 248 -8.32 24.40 21.63
N ALA A 249 -7.82 23.37 22.32
CA ALA A 249 -8.50 22.78 23.47
C ALA A 249 -7.82 23.30 24.74
N ALA A 250 -8.50 24.10 25.53
CA ALA A 250 -7.90 24.67 26.75
C ALA A 250 -7.69 23.59 27.82
N ASN A 251 -6.53 23.62 28.48
CA ASN A 251 -6.25 22.81 29.67
C ASN A 251 -7.24 23.18 30.80
N GLY A 252 -8.10 22.25 31.19
CA GLY A 252 -9.03 22.41 32.30
C GLY A 252 -8.31 22.37 33.64
N GLY A 253 -8.47 23.40 34.47
CA GLY A 253 -7.86 23.48 35.81
C GLY A 253 -8.56 22.63 36.89
N GLY A 254 -9.51 21.75 36.53
CA GLY A 254 -10.36 21.02 37.47
C GLY A 254 -10.14 19.51 37.44
N ASN A 255 -10.07 18.86 38.61
CA ASN A 255 -9.81 17.41 38.73
C ASN A 255 -10.98 16.50 38.28
N ASN A 256 -12.13 17.06 37.88
CA ASN A 256 -13.36 16.33 37.55
C ASN A 256 -13.87 16.62 36.11
N SER A 257 -13.00 17.10 35.20
CA SER A 257 -13.37 17.37 33.80
C SER A 257 -13.67 16.07 33.04
N VAL A 258 -14.64 16.13 32.11
CA VAL A 258 -14.91 15.05 31.15
C VAL A 258 -14.35 15.47 29.81
N ALA A 259 -13.60 14.57 29.17
CA ALA A 259 -13.03 14.78 27.85
C ALA A 259 -14.05 15.32 26.84
N SER A 260 -13.75 16.48 26.24
CA SER A 260 -14.47 16.98 25.06
C SER A 260 -13.97 16.28 23.79
N ILE A 261 -14.90 16.04 22.88
CA ILE A 261 -14.67 15.31 21.63
C ILE A 261 -14.97 16.23 20.44
N LEU A 262 -14.02 16.30 19.51
CA LEU A 262 -14.18 16.94 18.21
C LEU A 262 -14.00 15.90 17.10
N HIS A 263 -15.02 15.71 16.26
CA HIS A 263 -14.94 14.95 15.01
C HIS A 263 -14.99 15.91 13.82
N ILE A 264 -14.02 15.76 12.91
CA ILE A 264 -14.00 16.43 11.62
C ILE A 264 -13.92 15.34 10.55
N GLY A 265 -14.87 15.30 9.62
CA GLY A 265 -14.93 14.25 8.60
C GLY A 265 -13.80 14.32 7.57
N GLY A 266 -13.33 15.51 7.20
CA GLY A 266 -12.23 15.74 6.26
C GLY A 266 -12.14 17.19 5.81
N GLY A 267 -11.35 17.45 4.77
CA GLY A 267 -11.21 18.76 4.12
C GLY A 267 -9.81 19.37 4.22
N VAL A 268 -9.73 20.67 4.00
CA VAL A 268 -8.48 21.45 4.05
C VAL A 268 -8.37 22.13 5.40
N PHE A 269 -7.28 21.88 6.13
CA PHE A 269 -6.98 22.58 7.38
C PHE A 269 -5.49 22.89 7.48
N LYS A 270 -5.14 24.15 7.20
CA LYS A 270 -3.76 24.61 7.15
C LYS A 270 -3.54 25.83 8.03
N VAL A 271 -2.60 25.69 8.94
CA VAL A 271 -2.05 26.78 9.76
C VAL A 271 -0.57 26.92 9.41
N LYS A 272 -0.03 28.12 9.60
CA LYS A 272 1.39 28.37 9.39
C LYS A 272 2.23 27.44 10.27
N GLU A 273 3.26 26.85 9.69
CA GLU A 273 4.34 26.23 10.44
C GLU A 273 5.27 27.31 10.98
N ASP A 274 5.61 27.26 12.27
CA ASP A 274 6.61 28.15 12.84
C ASP A 274 7.61 27.39 13.73
N ALA A 275 8.90 27.62 13.48
CA ALA A 275 9.97 26.98 14.24
C ALA A 275 10.04 27.45 15.71
N LYS A 276 9.25 28.47 16.10
CA LYS A 276 9.20 29.01 17.45
C LYS A 276 8.10 28.37 18.32
N GLY A 277 7.19 27.60 17.72
CA GLY A 277 6.05 27.01 18.44
C GLY A 277 5.01 28.05 18.89
N ASP A 278 4.89 29.18 18.19
CA ASP A 278 3.84 30.17 18.43
C ASP A 278 2.57 29.86 17.63
N TYR A 279 2.63 28.98 16.61
CA TYR A 279 1.53 28.60 15.72
C TYR A 279 1.35 27.08 15.70
N TYR A 280 0.12 26.63 15.96
CA TYR A 280 -0.21 25.21 15.93
C TYR A 280 -1.45 24.94 15.09
N LEU A 281 -1.40 23.89 14.27
CA LEU A 281 -2.59 23.30 13.67
C LEU A 281 -3.56 22.87 14.79
N MET A 282 -3.02 22.23 15.83
CA MET A 282 -3.77 21.87 17.02
C MET A 282 -2.92 22.10 18.28
N ASP A 283 -3.48 22.78 19.28
CA ASP A 283 -2.93 22.90 20.62
C ASP A 283 -3.94 22.28 21.58
N LEU A 284 -3.64 21.05 22.01
CA LEU A 284 -4.60 20.18 22.67
C LEU A 284 -4.25 19.99 24.14
N GLY A 285 -5.10 20.52 25.01
CA GLY A 285 -5.07 20.30 26.44
C GLY A 285 -5.46 18.88 26.86
N LYS A 286 -5.30 18.61 28.16
CA LYS A 286 -5.42 17.30 28.78
C LYS A 286 -6.76 16.65 28.48
N ASP A 287 -6.76 15.34 28.24
CA ASP A 287 -7.96 14.52 28.02
C ASP A 287 -8.79 14.89 26.77
N ALA A 288 -8.48 15.97 26.05
CA ALA A 288 -9.15 16.34 24.80
C ALA A 288 -8.97 15.23 23.75
N ARG A 289 -10.03 14.94 23.00
CA ARG A 289 -10.03 13.94 21.93
C ARG A 289 -10.42 14.57 20.59
N VAL A 290 -9.52 14.51 19.62
CA VAL A 290 -9.76 15.03 18.28
C VAL A 290 -9.63 13.91 17.26
N TYR A 291 -10.65 13.77 16.42
CA TYR A 291 -10.71 12.80 15.34
C TYR A 291 -10.82 13.57 14.03
N PHE A 292 -9.88 13.34 13.13
CA PHE A 292 -9.85 13.98 11.82
C PHE A 292 -9.79 12.91 10.74
N ASN A 293 -10.86 12.81 9.95
CA ASN A 293 -11.01 11.83 8.90
C ASN A 293 -10.72 10.40 9.36
N THR A 294 -11.35 10.00 10.46
CA THR A 294 -11.34 8.63 10.99
C THR A 294 -12.78 8.15 11.18
N ASN A 295 -12.97 6.86 11.42
CA ASN A 295 -14.23 6.35 11.93
C ASN A 295 -14.50 6.87 13.36
N GLU A 296 -15.74 6.72 13.84
CA GLU A 296 -16.23 7.31 15.10
C GLU A 296 -15.44 6.87 16.35
N ASP A 297 -14.82 5.69 16.32
CA ASP A 297 -14.01 5.12 17.39
C ASP A 297 -12.50 5.37 17.21
N GLY A 298 -12.07 5.98 16.09
CA GLY A 298 -10.66 6.28 15.80
C GLY A 298 -9.78 5.04 15.64
N THR A 299 -10.34 3.96 15.09
CA THR A 299 -9.64 2.69 14.85
C THR A 299 -9.27 2.45 13.39
N ALA A 300 -9.82 3.25 12.47
CA ALA A 300 -9.55 3.18 11.03
C ALA A 300 -9.63 4.56 10.37
N VAL A 301 -9.03 4.64 9.18
CA VAL A 301 -9.13 5.81 8.30
C VAL A 301 -10.60 6.05 7.89
N GLY A 302 -10.98 7.32 7.77
CA GLY A 302 -12.28 7.75 7.28
C GLY A 302 -12.40 7.66 5.76
N THR A 303 -13.42 8.31 5.20
CA THR A 303 -13.76 8.21 3.78
C THR A 303 -13.50 9.48 2.98
N GLN A 304 -13.23 10.62 3.64
CA GLN A 304 -12.94 11.89 2.96
C GLN A 304 -11.43 12.05 2.75
N THR A 305 -11.02 13.10 2.04
CA THR A 305 -9.62 13.52 1.94
C THR A 305 -9.28 14.53 3.04
N ALA A 306 -8.05 14.52 3.52
CA ALA A 306 -7.52 15.50 4.47
C ALA A 306 -6.26 16.16 3.90
N ASP A 307 -6.25 17.48 3.77
CA ASP A 307 -5.07 18.27 3.40
C ASP A 307 -4.69 19.18 4.58
N LEU A 308 -3.72 18.71 5.36
CA LEU A 308 -3.35 19.26 6.65
C LEU A 308 -1.99 19.95 6.60
N GLN A 309 -1.87 21.09 7.27
CA GLN A 309 -0.57 21.73 7.48
C GLN A 309 -0.44 22.36 8.87
N GLY A 310 0.69 22.08 9.51
CA GLY A 310 1.10 22.66 10.79
C GLY A 310 1.32 21.62 11.89
N THR A 311 1.95 22.08 12.97
CA THR A 311 2.33 21.27 14.13
C THR A 311 1.14 20.98 15.05
N ILE A 312 1.10 19.78 15.62
CA ILE A 312 0.18 19.36 16.66
C ILE A 312 0.93 19.35 17.99
N CYS A 313 0.57 20.25 18.91
CA CYS A 313 1.05 20.28 20.27
C CYS A 313 0.05 19.57 21.19
N MET A 314 0.52 18.64 22.01
CA MET A 314 -0.33 17.85 22.91
C MET A 314 0.14 17.93 24.35
N ASN A 315 -0.79 18.19 25.28
CA ASN A 315 -0.56 18.12 26.72
C ASN A 315 -1.54 17.14 27.39
N GLY A 316 -1.28 15.83 27.32
CA GLY A 316 -2.14 14.77 27.84
C GLY A 316 -3.39 14.47 26.99
N ALA A 317 -3.41 14.94 25.74
CA ALA A 317 -4.53 14.76 24.80
C ALA A 317 -4.43 13.46 23.98
N SER A 318 -5.49 13.15 23.22
CA SER A 318 -5.50 12.12 22.18
C SER A 318 -5.95 12.67 20.83
N ALA A 319 -5.25 12.32 19.75
CA ALA A 319 -5.58 12.72 18.39
C ALA A 319 -5.54 11.51 17.44
N TYR A 320 -6.51 11.44 16.54
CA TYR A 320 -6.68 10.34 15.58
C TYR A 320 -6.80 10.95 14.19
N ILE A 321 -5.77 10.76 13.37
CA ILE A 321 -5.66 11.38 12.05
C ILE A 321 -5.68 10.28 10.99
N GLY A 322 -6.63 10.35 10.08
CA GLY A 322 -6.69 9.46 8.93
C GLY A 322 -6.38 10.19 7.63
N LEU A 323 -5.41 9.66 6.89
CA LEU A 323 -5.03 10.13 5.57
C LEU A 323 -5.42 9.05 4.55
N THR A 324 -6.43 9.34 3.74
CA THR A 324 -6.87 8.51 2.60
C THR A 324 -6.01 8.79 1.36
N ASN A 325 -6.26 8.09 0.25
CA ASN A 325 -5.63 8.39 -1.04
C ASN A 325 -5.79 9.89 -1.41
N ASN A 326 -4.71 10.54 -1.84
CA ASN A 326 -4.57 11.98 -2.10
C ASN A 326 -4.65 12.89 -0.86
N SER A 327 -4.76 12.32 0.34
CA SER A 327 -4.61 13.09 1.58
C SER A 327 -3.15 13.35 1.86
N LYS A 328 -2.87 14.52 2.43
CA LYS A 328 -1.52 14.90 2.83
C LYS A 328 -1.50 15.62 4.16
N TRP A 329 -0.45 15.41 4.93
CA TRP A 329 -0.16 16.21 6.11
C TRP A 329 1.28 16.69 6.06
N ARG A 330 1.49 18.00 6.18
CA ARG A 330 2.82 18.60 6.38
C ARG A 330 2.92 19.17 7.80
N GLY A 331 3.64 18.49 8.68
CA GLY A 331 3.72 18.86 10.10
C GLY A 331 4.23 17.71 10.98
N GLY A 332 4.35 17.98 12.27
CA GLY A 332 4.76 16.99 13.27
C GLY A 332 4.01 17.10 14.59
N VAL A 333 4.42 16.28 15.55
CA VAL A 333 3.79 16.18 16.88
C VAL A 333 4.78 16.49 17.99
N THR A 334 4.40 17.40 18.89
CA THR A 334 5.19 17.78 20.06
C THR A 334 4.39 17.63 21.35
N GLY A 335 5.10 17.56 22.49
CA GLY A 335 4.50 17.43 23.81
C GLY A 335 4.22 15.98 24.23
N ASN A 336 3.40 15.80 25.26
CA ASN A 336 3.10 14.53 25.91
C ASN A 336 1.64 14.13 25.64
N GLY A 337 1.34 13.56 24.48
CA GLY A 337 0.01 13.04 24.16
C GLY A 337 0.06 11.72 23.39
N SER A 338 -1.11 11.29 22.92
CA SER A 338 -1.24 10.10 22.08
C SER A 338 -1.79 10.44 20.70
N LEU A 339 -0.94 10.38 19.67
CA LEU A 339 -1.38 10.52 18.28
C LEU A 339 -1.39 9.16 17.57
N ASN A 340 -2.55 8.79 17.01
CA ASN A 340 -2.73 7.63 16.14
C ASN A 340 -2.88 8.11 14.70
N LEU A 341 -1.96 7.68 13.83
CA LEU A 341 -1.95 8.03 12.41
C LEU A 341 -2.32 6.82 11.56
N PHE A 342 -3.38 6.95 10.74
CA PHE A 342 -3.78 5.97 9.74
C PHE A 342 -3.36 6.46 8.36
N LEU A 343 -2.45 5.73 7.73
CA LEU A 343 -1.75 6.16 6.52
C LEU A 343 -2.08 5.22 5.35
N ALA A 344 -3.12 5.57 4.58
CA ALA A 344 -3.59 4.74 3.47
C ALA A 344 -2.67 4.83 2.24
N ASP A 345 -2.76 3.84 1.34
CA ASP A 345 -2.09 3.91 0.05
C ASP A 345 -2.48 5.17 -0.75
N GLY A 346 -1.49 5.81 -1.38
CA GLY A 346 -1.64 7.11 -2.05
C GLY A 346 -1.72 8.33 -1.13
N SER A 347 -1.56 8.18 0.20
CA SER A 347 -1.46 9.29 1.14
C SER A 347 -0.01 9.68 1.45
N GLU A 348 0.21 10.93 1.88
CA GLU A 348 1.56 11.44 2.19
C GLU A 348 1.62 12.17 3.55
N TRP A 349 2.63 11.84 4.36
CA TRP A 349 3.01 12.61 5.54
C TRP A 349 4.41 13.19 5.36
N ASP A 350 4.50 14.51 5.23
CA ASP A 350 5.74 15.28 5.29
C ASP A 350 5.97 15.71 6.75
N THR A 351 7.04 15.20 7.35
CA THR A 351 7.30 15.36 8.79
C THR A 351 7.83 16.73 9.19
N THR A 352 8.04 17.66 8.25
CA THR A 352 8.64 18.98 8.52
C THR A 352 7.96 19.63 9.74
N ASN A 353 8.74 19.88 10.80
CA ASN A 353 8.25 20.34 12.10
C ASN A 353 9.25 21.28 12.79
N GLY A 354 9.87 22.18 12.02
CA GLY A 354 10.83 23.16 12.54
C GLY A 354 12.05 22.58 13.30
N GLY A 355 12.39 21.30 13.12
CA GLY A 355 13.47 20.61 13.81
C GLY A 355 13.13 20.04 15.18
N MET A 356 11.86 20.14 15.62
CA MET A 356 11.42 19.64 16.93
C MET A 356 11.31 18.10 17.01
N GLY A 357 11.34 17.42 15.86
CA GLY A 357 11.05 15.99 15.76
C GLY A 357 9.56 15.69 15.90
N SER A 358 9.22 14.41 15.88
CA SER A 358 7.84 13.94 16.05
C SER A 358 7.79 12.66 16.87
N THR A 359 6.79 12.53 17.74
CA THR A 359 6.51 11.26 18.42
C THR A 359 5.04 10.91 18.26
N ILE A 360 4.76 9.73 17.70
CA ILE A 360 3.40 9.22 17.52
C ILE A 360 3.23 7.88 18.25
N SER A 361 2.03 7.64 18.79
CA SER A 361 1.71 6.43 19.57
C SER A 361 1.46 5.22 18.69
N LEU A 362 0.82 5.44 17.53
CA LEU A 362 0.51 4.39 16.57
C LEU A 362 0.67 4.94 15.15
N LEU A 363 1.38 4.18 14.32
CA LEU A 363 1.30 4.28 12.87
C LEU A 363 0.65 3.00 12.33
N ASN A 364 -0.50 3.13 11.68
CA ASN A 364 -1.18 2.05 10.98
C ASN A 364 -1.21 2.35 9.48
N GLY A 365 -0.36 1.67 8.72
CA GLY A 365 -0.18 1.93 7.30
C GLY A 365 -0.73 0.82 6.41
N THR A 366 -1.29 1.18 5.25
CA THR A 366 -1.62 0.23 4.17
C THR A 366 -0.84 0.48 2.88
N GLY A 367 0.14 1.39 2.91
CA GLY A 367 0.97 1.73 1.75
C GLY A 367 1.27 3.22 1.57
N GLY A 368 0.88 4.11 2.48
CA GLY A 368 1.19 5.53 2.33
C GLY A 368 2.65 5.90 2.61
N VAL A 369 3.01 7.13 2.24
CA VAL A 369 4.38 7.64 2.22
C VAL A 369 4.65 8.56 3.39
N ILE A 370 5.77 8.35 4.07
CA ILE A 370 6.35 9.24 5.08
C ILE A 370 7.59 9.87 4.46
N ARG A 371 7.57 11.18 4.23
CA ARG A 371 8.74 11.96 3.86
C ARG A 371 9.37 12.52 5.12
N GLN A 372 10.41 11.85 5.60
CA GLN A 372 11.15 12.31 6.75
C GLN A 372 12.07 13.46 6.33
N LYS A 373 11.63 14.69 6.58
CA LYS A 373 12.33 15.94 6.24
C LYS A 373 12.78 16.74 7.45
N ASP A 374 12.13 16.54 8.60
CA ASP A 374 12.50 17.24 9.82
C ASP A 374 13.90 16.83 10.30
N SER A 375 14.71 17.80 10.75
CA SER A 375 16.02 17.49 11.33
C SER A 375 15.92 16.81 12.69
N GLY A 376 14.77 16.92 13.37
CA GLY A 376 14.51 16.22 14.61
C GLY A 376 14.11 14.76 14.38
N LYS A 377 14.26 13.95 15.43
CA LYS A 377 13.97 12.51 15.41
C LYS A 377 12.47 12.24 15.22
N LEU A 378 12.13 11.29 14.36
CA LEU A 378 10.80 10.69 14.28
C LEU A 378 10.76 9.43 15.16
N THR A 379 9.80 9.35 16.08
CA THR A 379 9.56 8.19 16.94
C THR A 379 8.16 7.63 16.70
N ILE A 380 8.09 6.36 16.34
CA ILE A 380 6.87 5.58 16.15
C ILE A 380 6.86 4.52 17.25
N LYS A 381 5.99 4.69 18.25
CA LYS A 381 5.95 3.77 19.39
C LYS A 381 5.43 2.39 19.00
N ASN A 382 4.31 2.34 18.28
CA ASN A 382 3.74 1.10 17.76
C ASN A 382 3.53 1.22 16.26
N TYR A 383 4.04 0.24 15.51
CA TYR A 383 3.89 0.18 14.07
C TYR A 383 3.07 -1.02 13.62
N LYS A 384 2.16 -0.79 12.67
CA LYS A 384 1.30 -1.82 12.10
C LYS A 384 1.19 -1.64 10.59
N GLY A 385 1.33 -2.74 9.86
CA GLY A 385 1.05 -2.80 8.42
C GLY A 385 2.23 -2.35 7.56
N ASN A 386 1.95 -1.57 6.52
CA ASN A 386 2.91 -1.24 5.46
C ASN A 386 3.02 0.27 5.23
N ALA A 387 4.25 0.78 5.12
CA ALA A 387 4.51 2.18 4.82
C ALA A 387 5.82 2.36 4.03
N TYR A 388 5.90 3.46 3.30
CA TYR A 388 7.11 3.89 2.61
C TYR A 388 7.75 5.02 3.41
N LEU A 389 9.05 4.95 3.66
CA LEU A 389 9.82 5.97 4.36
C LEU A 389 10.83 6.57 3.38
N TYR A 390 10.82 7.88 3.21
CA TYR A 390 11.67 8.55 2.24
C TYR A 390 12.57 9.57 2.91
N TYR A 391 13.83 9.54 2.51
CA TYR A 391 14.89 10.44 2.94
C TYR A 391 15.58 11.07 1.72
N ALA A 392 15.52 12.40 1.64
CA ALA A 392 16.33 13.16 0.70
C ALA A 392 17.78 13.24 1.19
N HIS A 393 18.73 13.31 0.26
CA HIS A 393 20.15 13.44 0.55
C HIS A 393 20.77 14.63 -0.20
N GLU A 394 21.87 15.14 0.34
CA GLU A 394 22.75 16.10 -0.31
C GLU A 394 24.06 15.43 -0.72
N GLY A 395 24.73 15.95 -1.76
CA GLY A 395 26.00 15.39 -2.20
C GLY A 395 25.82 13.99 -2.79
N LYS A 396 26.61 13.02 -2.31
CA LYS A 396 26.66 11.66 -2.88
C LYS A 396 25.75 10.65 -2.20
N GLY A 397 25.13 11.02 -1.08
CA GLY A 397 24.33 10.13 -0.26
C GLY A 397 25.11 8.98 0.38
N GLU A 398 26.44 8.94 0.32
CA GLU A 398 27.26 7.81 0.74
C GLU A 398 27.44 7.74 2.26
N GLU A 399 27.17 8.83 2.98
CA GLU A 399 27.35 8.96 4.43
C GLU A 399 26.04 9.35 5.12
N THR A 400 25.83 8.91 6.36
CA THR A 400 24.60 9.29 7.12
C THR A 400 24.44 10.80 7.28
N ALA A 401 25.54 11.57 7.23
CA ALA A 401 25.55 13.03 7.30
C ALA A 401 25.05 13.74 6.02
N ASP A 402 24.98 13.02 4.89
CA ASP A 402 24.39 13.50 3.64
C ASP A 402 22.87 13.66 3.77
N TYR A 403 22.26 12.95 4.72
CA TYR A 403 20.85 12.98 5.04
C TYR A 403 20.59 13.94 6.21
N LYS A 404 20.12 15.15 5.90
CA LYS A 404 19.91 16.21 6.90
C LYS A 404 18.74 15.96 7.86
N ALA A 405 17.79 15.12 7.46
CA ALA A 405 16.69 14.74 8.31
C ALA A 405 17.15 13.84 9.48
N GLY A 406 16.43 13.93 10.58
CA GLY A 406 16.67 13.15 11.79
C GLY A 406 16.33 11.68 11.63
N ASP A 407 16.82 10.86 12.54
CA ASP A 407 16.63 9.42 12.53
C ASP A 407 15.14 9.05 12.74
N THR A 408 14.75 7.88 12.23
CA THR A 408 13.43 7.29 12.45
C THR A 408 13.57 6.09 13.38
N HIS A 409 12.86 6.12 14.51
CA HIS A 409 12.84 5.06 15.51
C HIS A 409 11.47 4.39 15.52
N ILE A 410 11.44 3.08 15.33
CA ILE A 410 10.27 2.22 15.56
C ILE A 410 10.55 1.43 16.84
N GLU A 411 9.73 1.64 17.88
CA GLU A 411 9.96 0.98 19.18
C GLU A 411 9.38 -0.44 19.22
N ALA A 412 8.20 -0.65 18.62
CA ALA A 412 7.53 -1.94 18.53
C ALA A 412 6.77 -2.08 17.20
N ALA A 413 6.62 -3.32 16.71
CA ALA A 413 5.91 -3.61 15.47
C ALA A 413 4.97 -4.82 15.61
N GLU A 414 3.78 -4.78 15.02
CA GLU A 414 2.92 -5.96 14.90
C GLU A 414 3.50 -6.96 13.88
N ALA A 415 3.20 -8.25 14.07
CA ALA A 415 3.65 -9.31 13.17
C ALA A 415 3.30 -9.02 11.70
N ASN A 416 4.24 -9.32 10.81
CA ASN A 416 4.15 -9.08 9.36
C ASN A 416 4.15 -7.60 8.94
N SER A 417 4.54 -6.66 9.82
CA SER A 417 4.68 -5.26 9.42
C SER A 417 5.90 -5.07 8.53
N THR A 418 5.77 -4.26 7.47
CA THR A 418 6.84 -4.01 6.50
C THR A 418 7.08 -2.54 6.25
N ILE A 419 8.33 -2.09 6.33
CA ILE A 419 8.71 -0.71 5.98
C ILE A 419 9.71 -0.72 4.82
N LYS A 420 9.46 0.13 3.83
CA LYS A 420 10.37 0.29 2.69
C LYS A 420 11.00 1.67 2.73
N ILE A 421 12.32 1.76 2.86
CA ILE A 421 13.06 3.01 2.93
C ILE A 421 13.62 3.39 1.55
N PHE A 422 13.52 4.66 1.19
CA PHE A 422 13.91 5.20 -0.12
C PHE A 422 14.82 6.41 0.02
N THR A 423 15.70 6.56 -0.96
CA THR A 423 16.43 7.80 -1.22
C THR A 423 16.51 8.09 -2.71
N ASP A 424 16.74 9.36 -3.07
CA ASP A 424 16.81 9.80 -4.46
C ASP A 424 17.97 9.17 -5.22
N ALA A 425 17.73 8.88 -6.50
CA ALA A 425 18.79 8.36 -7.38
C ALA A 425 19.76 9.44 -7.87
N THR A 426 19.37 10.72 -7.76
CA THR A 426 20.20 11.84 -8.22
C THR A 426 21.46 11.96 -7.37
N ASN A 427 22.60 12.21 -8.03
CA ASN A 427 23.92 12.43 -7.45
C ASN A 427 24.51 11.31 -6.59
N ILE A 428 23.89 10.11 -6.56
CA ILE A 428 24.46 8.95 -5.88
C ILE A 428 25.83 8.60 -6.48
N GLY A 429 26.85 8.52 -5.64
CA GLY A 429 28.18 8.05 -6.03
C GLY A 429 28.24 6.52 -6.00
N ASP A 430 28.31 5.94 -4.81
CA ASP A 430 28.28 4.50 -4.56
C ASP A 430 26.91 4.08 -4.01
N ALA A 431 26.19 3.25 -4.78
CA ALA A 431 24.84 2.79 -4.43
C ALA A 431 24.80 1.94 -3.16
N THR A 432 25.81 1.11 -2.90
CA THR A 432 25.85 0.25 -1.70
C THR A 432 26.11 1.09 -0.46
N LYS A 433 27.03 2.06 -0.54
CA LYS A 433 27.25 3.00 0.56
C LYS A 433 26.01 3.85 0.82
N ALA A 434 25.36 4.33 -0.23
CA ALA A 434 24.17 5.15 -0.06
C ALA A 434 22.98 4.39 0.54
N LEU A 435 22.75 3.15 0.09
CA LEU A 435 21.80 2.26 0.74
C LEU A 435 22.15 2.02 2.21
N ASN A 436 23.42 1.80 2.53
CA ASN A 436 23.84 1.63 3.91
C ASN A 436 23.64 2.89 4.76
N ALA A 437 23.92 4.07 4.20
CA ALA A 437 23.79 5.36 4.85
C ALA A 437 22.32 5.71 5.13
N VAL A 438 21.42 5.55 4.15
CA VAL A 438 19.99 5.79 4.37
C VAL A 438 19.41 4.79 5.36
N VAL A 439 19.80 3.51 5.29
CA VAL A 439 19.38 2.47 6.24
C VAL A 439 19.88 2.77 7.65
N GLY A 440 21.06 3.37 7.78
CA GLY A 440 21.63 3.80 9.06
C GLY A 440 20.79 4.84 9.82
N LYS A 441 19.79 5.47 9.17
CA LYS A 441 18.82 6.38 9.78
C LYS A 441 17.62 5.68 10.41
N LEU A 442 17.40 4.40 10.13
CA LEU A 442 16.28 3.62 10.66
C LEU A 442 16.71 2.80 11.87
N TYR A 443 15.96 2.89 12.96
CA TYR A 443 16.22 2.17 14.20
C TYR A 443 15.02 1.33 14.62
N TYR A 444 15.26 0.05 14.87
CA TYR A 444 14.34 -0.88 15.48
C TYR A 444 15.13 -1.98 16.19
N ALA A 445 14.96 -2.08 17.50
CA ALA A 445 15.58 -3.14 18.28
C ALA A 445 14.67 -4.38 18.22
N PRO A 446 15.09 -5.49 17.58
CA PRO A 446 14.23 -6.63 17.30
C PRO A 446 13.97 -7.47 18.56
N LYS A 447 13.21 -6.94 19.51
CA LYS A 447 12.73 -7.68 20.69
C LYS A 447 11.69 -8.73 20.31
N ASP A 448 10.88 -8.43 19.31
CA ASP A 448 9.73 -9.21 18.83
C ASP A 448 9.92 -9.75 17.39
N LYS A 449 10.95 -9.30 16.65
CA LYS A 449 11.28 -9.75 15.26
C LYS A 449 10.15 -9.60 14.25
N ASN A 450 9.23 -8.68 14.49
CA ASN A 450 7.99 -8.52 13.73
C ASN A 450 8.12 -7.59 12.52
N LEU A 451 9.11 -6.70 12.51
CA LEU A 451 9.34 -5.75 11.43
C LEU A 451 10.28 -6.31 10.35
N THR A 452 9.81 -6.32 9.11
CA THR A 452 10.65 -6.49 7.92
C THR A 452 10.96 -5.13 7.30
N ALA A 453 12.21 -4.89 6.92
CA ALA A 453 12.60 -3.63 6.30
C ALA A 453 13.46 -3.84 5.05
N GLN A 454 13.21 -3.03 4.02
CA GLN A 454 13.89 -3.08 2.72
C GLN A 454 14.29 -1.67 2.27
N ALA A 455 15.45 -1.52 1.64
CA ALA A 455 15.98 -0.24 1.19
C ALA A 455 16.12 -0.14 -0.32
N TYR A 456 15.87 1.04 -0.87
CA TYR A 456 15.84 1.31 -2.30
C TYR A 456 16.43 2.69 -2.65
N ILE A 457 17.01 2.79 -3.85
CA ILE A 457 17.38 4.06 -4.49
C ILE A 457 16.48 4.27 -5.70
N GLY A 458 15.77 5.39 -5.75
CA GLY A 458 14.90 5.70 -6.89
C GLY A 458 14.24 7.06 -6.77
N GLU A 459 14.00 7.69 -7.92
CA GLU A 459 13.12 8.86 -8.00
C GLU A 459 11.70 8.41 -8.30
N GLY A 460 10.76 8.97 -7.54
CA GLY A 460 9.34 8.68 -7.65
C GLY A 460 8.95 7.38 -6.97
N LEU A 461 8.43 7.48 -5.74
CA LEU A 461 7.84 6.38 -4.98
C LEU A 461 6.72 5.63 -5.74
N LEU A 462 6.25 6.20 -6.87
CA LEU A 462 5.13 5.73 -7.68
C LEU A 462 5.48 5.60 -9.19
N THR A 463 6.75 5.69 -9.60
CA THR A 463 7.16 5.52 -11.01
C THR A 463 8.10 4.33 -11.16
N ASN A 464 7.86 3.49 -12.17
CA ASN A 464 8.56 2.22 -12.47
C ASN A 464 10.06 2.38 -12.86
N SER A 465 10.70 3.49 -12.52
CA SER A 465 12.12 3.78 -12.77
C SER A 465 12.95 3.73 -11.48
N ILE A 466 12.80 2.65 -10.71
CA ILE A 466 13.76 2.33 -9.64
C ILE A 466 14.93 1.61 -10.31
N LYS A 467 16.14 2.17 -10.25
CA LYS A 467 17.37 1.38 -10.46
C LYS A 467 17.41 0.37 -9.31
N THR A 468 16.90 -0.84 -9.53
CA THR A 468 16.68 -1.85 -8.50
C THR A 468 17.99 -2.38 -7.91
N VAL A 469 18.49 -1.69 -6.89
CA VAL A 469 19.34 -2.28 -5.86
C VAL A 469 18.51 -2.28 -4.58
N GLY A 470 17.72 -3.33 -4.40
CA GLY A 470 16.91 -3.54 -3.19
C GLY A 470 17.70 -4.40 -2.20
N GLN A 471 17.99 -3.90 -1.00
CA GLN A 471 18.63 -4.69 0.05
C GLN A 471 17.70 -4.91 1.24
N ASN A 472 17.65 -6.15 1.73
CA ASN A 472 17.06 -6.44 3.04
C ASN A 472 17.93 -5.79 4.13
N ILE A 473 17.26 -5.21 5.11
CA ILE A 473 17.91 -4.54 6.25
C ILE A 473 18.12 -5.57 7.35
N LEU A 474 19.33 -5.57 7.92
CA LEU A 474 19.67 -6.26 9.15
C LEU A 474 19.71 -5.26 10.31
N TRP A 475 19.55 -5.75 11.53
CA TRP A 475 19.54 -4.92 12.74
C TRP A 475 20.79 -5.15 13.56
N LYS A 476 21.51 -4.08 13.90
CA LYS A 476 22.59 -4.11 14.89
C LYS A 476 22.02 -4.34 16.29
N SER A 477 22.89 -4.66 17.25
CA SER A 477 22.51 -4.85 18.66
C SER A 477 21.88 -3.60 19.30
N ASN A 478 22.29 -2.41 18.86
CA ASN A 478 21.71 -1.13 19.28
C ASN A 478 20.41 -0.77 18.53
N GLY A 479 19.90 -1.66 17.68
CA GLY A 479 18.70 -1.48 16.86
C GLY A 479 18.91 -0.68 15.58
N GLN A 480 20.11 -0.17 15.29
CA GLN A 480 20.36 0.56 14.04
C GLN A 480 20.28 -0.40 12.84
N GLY A 481 19.63 0.05 11.76
CA GLY A 481 19.63 -0.65 10.48
C GLY A 481 21.03 -0.75 9.87
N MET A 482 21.27 -1.82 9.14
CA MET A 482 22.47 -2.03 8.35
C MET A 482 22.14 -2.78 7.06
N SER A 483 22.77 -2.39 5.95
CA SER A 483 22.66 -3.12 4.69
C SER A 483 23.36 -4.49 4.78
N LYS A 484 22.86 -5.49 4.03
CA LYS A 484 23.43 -6.85 4.04
C LYS A 484 24.89 -6.86 3.60
N ASP A 485 25.28 -6.01 2.66
CA ASP A 485 26.64 -5.91 2.16
C ASP A 485 27.59 -5.29 3.18
N ALA A 486 27.16 -4.24 3.89
CA ALA A 486 27.95 -3.66 4.97
C ALA A 486 28.17 -4.66 6.11
N TYR A 487 27.16 -5.47 6.44
CA TYR A 487 27.31 -6.56 7.41
C TYR A 487 28.34 -7.60 6.96
N ALA A 488 28.34 -7.96 5.68
CA ALA A 488 29.33 -8.90 5.13
C ALA A 488 30.75 -8.32 5.15
N LYS A 489 30.91 -7.00 4.96
CA LYS A 489 32.19 -6.29 5.03
C LYS A 489 32.70 -6.18 6.47
N GLU A 490 31.86 -5.78 7.43
CA GLU A 490 32.21 -5.73 8.86
C GLU A 490 32.62 -7.13 9.37
N LYS A 491 31.91 -8.19 8.94
CA LYS A 491 32.29 -9.57 9.27
C LYS A 491 33.64 -9.99 8.65
N LYS A 492 33.99 -9.47 7.47
CA LYS A 492 35.30 -9.71 6.84
C LYS A 492 36.41 -8.95 7.56
N GLU A 493 36.23 -7.65 7.82
CA GLU A 493 37.22 -6.80 8.48
C GLU A 493 37.49 -7.24 9.93
N ASN A 494 36.46 -7.67 10.66
CA ASN A 494 36.61 -8.27 11.99
C ASN A 494 37.20 -9.70 11.97
N ASN A 495 37.32 -10.33 10.80
CA ASN A 495 37.99 -11.61 10.60
C ASN A 495 39.46 -11.46 10.13
N ILE A 496 39.96 -10.23 9.91
CA ILE A 496 41.34 -9.99 9.41
C ILE A 496 42.44 -10.35 10.43
N ASP A 497 42.11 -10.61 11.71
CA ASP A 497 43.10 -11.01 12.73
C ASP A 497 43.33 -12.54 12.87
N ILE A 498 42.74 -13.38 12.02
CA ILE A 498 42.93 -14.86 12.11
C ILE A 498 43.91 -15.39 11.05
N GLU A 499 44.18 -14.63 9.98
CA GLU A 499 45.06 -15.08 8.89
C GLU A 499 46.56 -14.90 9.19
N MET A 500 46.93 -13.97 10.09
CA MET A 500 48.32 -13.80 10.53
C MET A 500 48.78 -14.78 11.61
N SER A 501 47.89 -15.54 12.26
CA SER A 501 48.27 -16.45 13.36
C SER A 501 48.66 -17.86 12.91
N LYS A 502 48.29 -18.28 11.70
CA LYS A 502 48.60 -19.64 11.20
C LYS A 502 50.10 -19.85 10.93
N ASP A 503 50.82 -18.81 10.52
CA ASP A 503 52.27 -18.90 10.29
C ASP A 503 53.07 -18.83 11.61
N TYR A 504 52.57 -18.06 12.60
CA TYR A 504 53.22 -17.89 13.90
C TYR A 504 53.04 -19.09 14.85
N LEU A 505 51.88 -19.76 14.79
CA LEU A 505 51.58 -20.95 15.60
C LEU A 505 52.35 -22.20 15.16
N SER A 506 52.87 -22.22 13.92
CA SER A 506 53.73 -23.33 13.45
C SER A 506 55.14 -23.32 14.07
N ARG A 507 55.52 -22.24 14.78
CA ARG A 507 56.89 -22.01 15.28
C ARG A 507 57.05 -22.12 16.79
N ILE A 508 55.98 -22.35 17.56
CA ILE A 508 56.06 -22.47 19.03
C ILE A 508 56.07 -23.94 19.43
N ASN A 509 57.18 -24.35 20.03
CA ASN A 509 57.47 -25.71 20.47
C ASN A 509 56.59 -26.10 21.69
N MET A 510 55.82 -27.17 21.55
CA MET A 510 54.70 -27.60 22.41
C MET A 510 55.08 -28.27 23.75
N GLU A 511 56.23 -27.94 24.36
CA GLU A 511 56.69 -28.63 25.59
C GLU A 511 56.65 -27.82 26.89
N LYS A 512 56.20 -26.55 26.90
CA LYS A 512 56.38 -25.67 28.09
C LYS A 512 55.17 -24.96 28.70
N LEU A 513 53.92 -25.27 28.32
CA LEU A 513 52.75 -24.65 28.94
C LEU A 513 51.81 -25.67 29.62
N ASN A 514 52.35 -26.46 30.55
CA ASN A 514 51.56 -27.36 31.41
C ASN A 514 51.31 -26.80 32.83
N THR A 515 51.41 -25.49 33.03
CA THR A 515 51.22 -24.88 34.34
C THR A 515 50.62 -23.50 34.20
N PHE A 516 49.31 -23.38 34.49
CA PHE A 516 48.63 -22.28 35.21
C PHE A 516 47.16 -22.24 34.79
N GLY A 517 46.32 -22.97 35.54
CA GLY A 517 44.88 -22.79 35.51
C GLY A 517 44.45 -21.67 36.47
N ALA A 518 43.51 -20.83 36.05
CA ALA A 518 42.40 -20.35 36.87
C ALA A 518 41.40 -19.51 36.03
N PHE A 519 40.12 -19.92 36.11
CA PHE A 519 38.87 -19.23 35.74
C PHE A 519 38.48 -19.10 34.26
N SER A 520 37.84 -20.15 33.74
CA SER A 520 36.70 -20.03 32.83
C SER A 520 35.53 -20.89 33.35
N GLN A 521 34.38 -20.25 33.55
CA GLN A 521 33.04 -20.85 33.52
C GLN A 521 32.37 -20.10 32.35
N PHE A 522 31.90 -20.69 31.26
CA PHE A 522 31.28 -22.00 31.03
C PHE A 522 31.93 -22.73 29.84
N THR A 523 32.49 -23.90 30.12
CA THR A 523 32.87 -25.02 29.24
C THR A 523 31.59 -25.63 28.64
N VAL A 524 31.54 -26.20 27.43
CA VAL A 524 32.19 -27.46 26.96
C VAL A 524 32.45 -27.35 25.43
N LEU A 525 33.70 -27.25 24.94
CA LEU A 525 34.67 -28.32 24.56
C LEU A 525 34.07 -29.37 23.59
N THR A 526 34.69 -29.81 22.50
CA THR A 526 36.11 -30.14 22.26
C THR A 526 36.56 -29.96 20.81
N GLU A 527 37.88 -29.77 20.68
CA GLU A 527 38.69 -29.80 19.46
C GLU A 527 39.12 -31.24 19.10
N ASN A 528 39.47 -31.44 17.82
CA ASN A 528 40.40 -32.42 17.24
C ASN A 528 40.48 -33.85 17.83
N LEU A 529 39.98 -34.84 17.07
CA LEU A 529 40.56 -36.19 17.08
C LEU A 529 40.59 -36.79 15.66
N SER A 530 41.82 -37.04 15.21
CA SER A 530 42.17 -38.01 14.18
C SER A 530 42.04 -39.43 14.73
N GLY A 531 41.66 -40.39 13.89
CA GLY A 531 41.90 -41.81 14.14
C GLY A 531 40.63 -42.65 14.20
N ASP A 532 40.78 -43.87 13.71
CA ASP A 532 39.76 -44.89 13.52
C ASP A 532 38.96 -45.25 14.78
N ASN A 533 37.73 -45.70 14.50
CA ASN A 533 36.84 -46.53 15.31
C ASN A 533 36.05 -45.88 16.47
N ASP A 534 34.76 -46.24 16.43
CA ASP A 534 33.76 -46.37 17.49
C ASP A 534 33.31 -45.11 18.26
N ASP A 535 32.11 -44.66 17.85
CA ASP A 535 30.96 -44.21 18.64
C ASP A 535 31.17 -43.28 19.85
N GLU A 536 30.70 -42.04 19.72
CA GLU A 536 29.80 -41.38 20.68
C GLU A 536 29.29 -40.03 20.12
N PHE A 537 27.99 -39.92 19.82
CA PHE A 537 27.30 -38.66 19.52
C PHE A 537 25.98 -38.61 20.32
N GLU A 538 25.80 -37.53 21.09
CA GLU A 538 24.63 -37.33 21.97
C GLU A 538 23.33 -37.02 21.20
N THR A 539 22.22 -37.64 21.62
CA THR A 539 20.86 -37.25 21.24
C THR A 539 19.94 -37.25 22.46
N ASP A 540 19.15 -36.18 22.62
CA ASP A 540 18.11 -36.05 23.64
C ASP A 540 17.08 -37.21 23.60
N GLU A 541 16.83 -37.77 24.78
CA GLU A 541 16.09 -39.00 25.07
C GLU A 541 14.64 -39.02 24.52
N GLY A 542 14.18 -40.23 24.16
CA GLY A 542 12.77 -40.55 23.88
C GLY A 542 12.54 -41.16 22.49
N ILE A 543 12.66 -42.48 22.37
CA ILE A 543 12.10 -43.33 21.31
C ILE A 543 11.55 -44.57 22.02
N ASP A 544 10.23 -44.78 21.98
CA ASP A 544 9.58 -45.93 22.62
C ASP A 544 9.37 -47.06 21.60
N GLY A 545 9.94 -48.24 21.86
CA GLY A 545 9.49 -49.48 21.22
C GLY A 545 10.55 -50.55 20.93
N TYR A 546 10.63 -51.53 21.83
CA TYR A 546 11.16 -52.90 21.75
C TYR A 546 12.59 -53.17 21.26
N SER A 547 13.32 -53.86 22.14
CA SER A 547 14.71 -54.29 22.03
C SER A 547 15.00 -55.12 20.79
N ASP A 548 15.87 -54.62 19.93
CA ASP A 548 16.96 -55.39 19.32
C ASP A 548 17.98 -54.43 18.67
N ILE A 549 19.12 -54.97 18.26
CA ILE A 549 20.33 -54.36 17.67
C ILE A 549 20.12 -53.25 16.59
N ASP A 550 18.88 -53.00 16.16
CA ASP A 550 18.45 -51.95 15.23
C ASP A 550 18.57 -50.51 15.79
N ASN A 551 18.65 -50.35 17.12
CA ASN A 551 18.80 -49.03 17.79
C ASN A 551 20.20 -48.39 17.67
N TYR A 552 21.19 -49.10 17.13
CA TYR A 552 22.56 -48.60 17.01
C TYR A 552 22.73 -47.51 15.94
N TRP A 553 21.85 -47.47 14.93
CA TRP A 553 22.08 -46.66 13.72
C TRP A 553 21.29 -45.36 13.68
N VAL A 554 20.12 -45.30 14.34
CA VAL A 554 19.45 -44.02 14.66
C VAL A 554 20.37 -43.15 15.54
N LYS A 555 21.15 -43.81 16.42
CA LYS A 555 22.23 -43.23 17.24
C LYS A 555 23.37 -42.58 16.44
N ASN A 556 23.59 -43.00 15.20
CA ASN A 556 24.68 -42.53 14.32
C ASN A 556 24.21 -41.60 13.19
N GLY A 557 23.00 -41.04 13.30
CA GLY A 557 22.53 -39.97 12.41
C GLY A 557 22.25 -40.41 10.96
N CYS A 558 21.99 -41.69 10.73
CA CYS A 558 21.53 -42.24 9.45
C CYS A 558 20.50 -43.36 9.69
N ILE A 559 19.43 -43.40 8.91
CA ILE A 559 18.49 -44.54 8.92
C ILE A 559 19.14 -45.72 8.15
N LYS A 560 19.43 -46.87 8.80
CA LYS A 560 20.20 -47.97 8.16
C LYS A 560 19.39 -48.77 7.12
N ARG A 561 20.14 -49.21 6.12
CA ARG A 561 20.00 -50.39 5.24
C ARG A 561 19.43 -51.64 5.96
N GLY A 562 18.11 -51.86 5.91
CA GLY A 562 17.42 -52.97 6.60
C GLY A 562 15.89 -53.02 6.33
N GLU A 563 15.15 -53.96 6.94
CA GLU A 563 13.71 -54.24 6.69
C GLU A 563 12.71 -53.28 7.36
N SER A 564 13.15 -52.53 8.38
CA SER A 564 12.23 -51.87 9.32
C SER A 564 11.71 -50.52 8.81
N SER A 565 10.49 -50.18 9.24
CA SER A 565 9.89 -48.83 9.11
C SER A 565 9.96 -48.10 10.45
N TYR A 566 9.85 -46.78 10.44
CA TYR A 566 10.12 -45.94 11.60
C TYR A 566 8.88 -45.17 12.03
N ASP A 567 8.59 -45.20 13.34
CA ASP A 567 7.56 -44.40 13.98
C ASP A 567 8.24 -43.42 14.95
N ILE A 568 8.17 -42.12 14.65
CA ILE A 568 8.87 -41.05 15.36
C ILE A 568 7.82 -40.08 15.91
N ASN A 569 7.69 -40.02 17.23
CA ASN A 569 6.64 -39.29 17.93
C ASN A 569 7.09 -37.94 18.53
N LYS A 570 8.19 -37.37 18.02
CA LYS A 570 8.72 -36.07 18.44
C LYS A 570 9.42 -35.34 17.30
N ASN A 571 9.70 -34.05 17.48
CA ASN A 571 10.53 -33.31 16.53
C ASN A 571 11.94 -33.91 16.51
N THR A 572 12.48 -34.21 15.33
CA THR A 572 13.75 -34.93 15.21
C THR A 572 14.69 -34.21 14.26
N THR A 573 15.97 -34.16 14.64
CA THR A 573 17.07 -33.70 13.78
C THR A 573 18.03 -34.84 13.55
N ILE A 574 18.30 -35.16 12.28
CA ILE A 574 19.26 -36.18 11.85
C ILE A 574 20.51 -35.46 11.34
N ASN A 575 21.62 -35.57 12.07
CA ASN A 575 22.91 -35.03 11.63
C ASN A 575 23.72 -36.13 10.94
N SER A 576 24.12 -35.93 9.68
CA SER A 576 24.86 -36.91 8.88
C SER A 576 26.09 -36.30 8.21
N LYS A 577 27.13 -37.12 8.02
CA LYS A 577 28.36 -36.76 7.32
C LYS A 577 28.60 -37.79 6.21
N ASN A 578 28.75 -37.33 4.96
CA ASN A 578 28.99 -38.15 3.76
C ASN A 578 27.81 -39.07 3.37
N GLY A 579 27.50 -39.18 2.07
CA GLY A 579 26.44 -40.07 1.58
C GLY A 579 25.03 -39.49 1.68
N TYR A 580 24.12 -40.19 2.35
CA TYR A 580 22.69 -39.86 2.42
C TYR A 580 22.17 -39.82 3.86
N SER A 581 21.36 -38.81 4.23
CA SER A 581 20.73 -38.78 5.56
C SER A 581 19.63 -39.83 5.71
N ILE A 582 18.86 -40.04 4.64
CA ILE A 582 17.82 -41.07 4.54
C ILE A 582 17.99 -41.83 3.22
N SER A 583 17.90 -43.16 3.28
CA SER A 583 17.88 -44.02 2.10
C SER A 583 16.92 -45.19 2.32
N PHE A 584 15.95 -45.34 1.42
CA PHE A 584 15.01 -46.46 1.45
C PHE A 584 15.54 -47.57 0.53
N TYR A 585 15.80 -48.76 1.09
CA TYR A 585 16.43 -49.87 0.37
C TYR A 585 15.49 -51.05 0.14
N LYS A 586 14.31 -51.08 0.77
CA LYS A 586 13.27 -52.09 0.56
C LYS A 586 11.94 -51.45 0.21
N ASP A 587 11.13 -52.23 -0.51
CA ASP A 587 9.82 -51.78 -0.94
C ASP A 587 8.87 -51.61 0.26
N ASN A 588 8.01 -50.59 0.23
CA ASN A 588 7.00 -50.28 1.25
C ASN A 588 7.53 -49.81 2.61
N GLN A 589 8.79 -49.35 2.69
CA GLN A 589 9.32 -48.75 3.92
C GLN A 589 8.67 -47.39 4.21
N TYR A 590 8.44 -47.07 5.48
CA TYR A 590 7.91 -45.78 5.87
C TYR A 590 8.65 -45.11 7.04
N ILE A 591 8.49 -43.79 7.14
CA ILE A 591 8.76 -42.98 8.32
C ILE A 591 7.44 -42.28 8.67
N ASP A 592 6.85 -42.58 9.81
CA ASP A 592 5.72 -41.87 10.37
C ASP A 592 6.22 -40.86 11.40
N MET A 593 5.95 -39.57 11.19
CA MET A 593 6.37 -38.51 12.09
C MET A 593 5.28 -38.12 13.11
N HIS A 594 4.10 -38.75 13.08
CA HIS A 594 3.02 -38.49 14.04
C HIS A 594 2.73 -36.99 14.29
N ASN A 595 2.74 -36.19 13.21
CA ASN A 595 2.60 -34.73 13.19
C ASN A 595 3.76 -33.93 13.81
N HIS A 596 5.00 -34.44 13.70
CA HIS A 596 6.20 -33.75 14.13
C HIS A 596 7.11 -33.35 12.96
N ARG A 597 8.04 -32.45 13.25
CA ARG A 597 9.03 -31.93 12.31
C ARG A 597 10.21 -32.88 12.19
N LEU A 598 10.68 -33.06 10.96
CA LEU A 598 11.92 -33.76 10.64
C LEU A 598 12.92 -32.78 10.03
N THR A 599 14.12 -32.70 10.60
CA THR A 599 15.23 -31.89 10.08
C THR A 599 16.39 -32.81 9.72
N LEU A 600 16.93 -32.69 8.51
CA LEU A 600 18.11 -33.40 8.03
C LEU A 600 19.25 -32.40 7.90
N ASN A 601 20.27 -32.54 8.74
CA ASN A 601 21.47 -31.71 8.73
C ASN A 601 22.63 -32.52 8.15
N PHE A 602 22.96 -32.24 6.91
CA PHE A 602 23.98 -32.97 6.19
C PHE A 602 25.24 -32.12 6.02
N GLN A 603 26.39 -32.64 6.44
CA GLN A 603 27.70 -32.03 6.21
C GLN A 603 28.48 -32.83 5.18
N SER A 604 28.74 -32.22 4.03
CA SER A 604 29.37 -32.84 2.86
C SER A 604 30.90 -32.71 2.88
N THR A 605 31.62 -33.78 2.54
CA THR A 605 33.07 -33.75 2.31
C THR A 605 33.44 -33.79 0.82
N PRO A 606 34.64 -33.33 0.42
CA PRO A 606 35.05 -33.32 -0.99
C PRO A 606 35.10 -34.74 -1.60
N GLY A 607 34.40 -34.96 -2.73
CA GLY A 607 34.61 -36.14 -3.59
C GLY A 607 33.41 -37.08 -3.75
N TYR A 608 32.34 -36.93 -2.97
CA TYR A 608 31.14 -37.79 -3.02
C TYR A 608 29.91 -37.09 -3.62
N ARG A 609 29.01 -37.85 -4.26
CA ARG A 609 27.65 -37.41 -4.62
C ARG A 609 26.76 -37.58 -3.40
N ASP A 610 26.47 -36.50 -2.71
CA ASP A 610 25.72 -36.54 -1.47
C ASP A 610 24.30 -35.98 -1.64
N SER A 611 23.34 -36.51 -0.88
CA SER A 611 21.95 -36.01 -0.89
C SER A 611 21.27 -36.13 0.46
N GLY A 612 20.34 -35.23 0.79
CA GLY A 612 19.56 -35.37 2.03
C GLY A 612 18.74 -36.67 2.04
N ILE A 613 18.04 -36.96 0.95
CA ILE A 613 17.23 -38.16 0.78
C ILE A 613 17.60 -38.84 -0.54
N LEU A 614 17.87 -40.16 -0.49
CA LEU A 614 17.98 -41.04 -1.65
C LEU A 614 16.69 -41.84 -1.85
N ILE A 615 16.16 -41.81 -3.07
CA ILE A 615 15.10 -42.70 -3.54
C ILE A 615 15.78 -43.88 -4.25
N SER A 616 15.65 -45.07 -3.67
CA SER A 616 16.21 -46.32 -4.20
C SER A 616 15.29 -47.55 -4.03
N SER A 617 14.08 -47.39 -3.50
CA SER A 617 13.11 -48.48 -3.33
C SER A 617 11.69 -48.06 -3.69
N ASN A 618 10.80 -49.02 -3.94
CA ASN A 618 9.42 -48.72 -4.36
C ASN A 618 8.50 -48.49 -3.15
N LYS A 619 7.51 -47.63 -3.34
CA LYS A 619 6.46 -47.30 -2.36
C LYS A 619 6.99 -46.85 -0.99
N ALA A 620 8.12 -46.14 -0.95
CA ALA A 620 8.61 -45.53 0.28
C ALA A 620 7.72 -44.33 0.67
N VAL A 621 7.47 -44.13 1.98
CA VAL A 621 6.57 -43.06 2.47
C VAL A 621 7.17 -42.32 3.67
N ILE A 622 7.19 -40.99 3.64
CA ILE A 622 7.33 -40.16 4.84
C ILE A 622 5.95 -39.55 5.12
N LYS A 623 5.27 -40.01 6.15
CA LYS A 623 3.88 -39.62 6.47
C LYS A 623 3.76 -38.86 7.77
N ASN A 624 2.66 -38.11 7.89
CA ASN A 624 2.32 -37.28 9.05
C ASN A 624 3.47 -36.36 9.48
N VAL A 625 4.24 -35.82 8.52
CA VAL A 625 5.32 -34.86 8.84
C VAL A 625 4.75 -33.45 8.83
N THR A 626 5.08 -32.62 9.82
CA THR A 626 4.70 -31.19 9.75
C THR A 626 5.62 -30.48 8.79
N ASP A 627 6.84 -30.16 9.22
CA ASP A 627 7.89 -29.62 8.35
C ASP A 627 8.98 -30.67 8.10
N LEU A 628 9.46 -30.74 6.86
CA LEU A 628 10.66 -31.50 6.49
C LEU A 628 11.74 -30.52 6.04
N ASN A 629 12.74 -30.26 6.89
CA ASN A 629 13.82 -29.34 6.58
C ASN A 629 15.07 -30.10 6.17
N ILE A 630 15.59 -29.86 4.96
CA ILE A 630 16.82 -30.47 4.47
C ILE A 630 17.89 -29.38 4.38
N MET A 631 18.86 -29.43 5.29
CA MET A 631 19.96 -28.47 5.41
C MET A 631 21.28 -29.12 5.01
N ILE A 632 21.98 -28.52 4.04
CA ILE A 632 23.25 -29.03 3.52
C ILE A 632 24.38 -28.01 3.74
N SER A 633 25.52 -28.48 4.25
CA SER A 633 26.76 -27.72 4.54
C SER A 633 28.03 -28.43 4.01
N GLY A 634 29.22 -27.82 4.08
CA GLY A 634 30.52 -28.43 3.67
C GLY A 634 31.02 -28.15 2.23
N GLN A 635 32.04 -28.89 1.73
CA GLN A 635 32.91 -28.45 0.59
C GLN A 635 32.79 -29.23 -0.75
N SER A 636 31.78 -30.12 -0.96
CA SER A 636 31.67 -30.93 -2.21
C SER A 636 31.17 -30.20 -3.48
N LYS A 637 31.30 -30.87 -4.64
CA LYS A 637 31.09 -30.38 -6.02
C LYS A 637 29.65 -30.55 -6.57
N THR A 638 28.80 -31.41 -6.03
CA THR A 638 27.39 -31.62 -6.48
C THR A 638 26.51 -32.04 -5.30
N LYS A 639 25.42 -31.30 -5.00
CA LYS A 639 24.55 -31.60 -3.84
C LYS A 639 23.06 -31.49 -4.19
N HIS A 640 22.29 -32.49 -3.74
CA HIS A 640 20.83 -32.56 -3.93
C HIS A 640 20.10 -32.63 -2.59
N GLY A 641 18.93 -32.02 -2.48
CA GLY A 641 18.06 -32.24 -1.33
C GLY A 641 17.47 -33.63 -1.38
N ILE A 642 16.82 -33.94 -2.50
CA ILE A 642 16.26 -35.23 -2.82
C ILE A 642 16.83 -35.70 -4.15
N PHE A 643 17.39 -36.90 -4.16
CA PHE A 643 17.94 -37.55 -5.34
C PHE A 643 17.31 -38.91 -5.55
N GLY A 644 17.04 -39.29 -6.79
CA GLY A 644 16.55 -40.63 -7.12
C GLY A 644 16.92 -41.06 -8.53
N SER A 645 17.31 -42.32 -8.68
CA SER A 645 17.49 -42.98 -9.99
C SER A 645 16.61 -44.22 -10.18
N GLU A 646 16.01 -44.70 -9.10
CA GLU A 646 15.11 -45.86 -9.09
C GLU A 646 14.17 -45.79 -7.87
N GLY A 647 12.97 -46.37 -7.98
CA GLY A 647 12.02 -46.44 -6.86
C GLY A 647 11.02 -45.28 -6.80
N SER A 648 10.30 -45.16 -5.69
CA SER A 648 9.30 -44.12 -5.49
C SER A 648 9.19 -43.68 -4.03
N LEU A 649 9.12 -42.37 -3.80
CA LEU A 649 8.91 -41.76 -2.48
C LEU A 649 7.66 -40.89 -2.46
N THR A 650 6.78 -41.10 -1.48
CA THR A 650 5.67 -40.18 -1.15
C THR A 650 5.98 -39.43 0.14
N ILE A 651 5.78 -38.11 0.15
CA ILE A 651 5.91 -37.26 1.34
C ILE A 651 4.55 -36.63 1.64
N GLU A 652 3.96 -37.01 2.76
CA GLU A 652 2.67 -36.49 3.23
C GLU A 652 2.92 -35.44 4.33
N ASN A 653 3.18 -34.21 3.89
CA ASN A 653 3.45 -33.08 4.77
C ASN A 653 2.23 -32.18 4.99
N THR A 654 2.00 -31.76 6.23
CA THR A 654 0.97 -30.76 6.59
C THR A 654 1.52 -29.33 6.64
N GLY A 655 2.82 -29.18 6.92
CA GLY A 655 3.58 -27.93 6.83
C GLY A 655 4.37 -27.87 5.52
N THR A 656 5.66 -27.56 5.59
CA THR A 656 6.50 -27.31 4.40
C THR A 656 7.70 -28.24 4.26
N VAL A 657 7.99 -28.68 3.03
CA VAL A 657 9.28 -29.29 2.68
C VAL A 657 10.25 -28.20 2.24
N LYS A 658 11.34 -28.01 2.99
CA LYS A 658 12.32 -26.95 2.77
C LYS A 658 13.68 -27.52 2.40
N PHE A 659 14.36 -26.84 1.50
CA PHE A 659 15.75 -27.14 1.17
C PHE A 659 16.62 -25.90 1.34
N ARG A 660 17.72 -26.02 2.09
CA ARG A 660 18.72 -24.97 2.26
C ARG A 660 20.12 -25.52 2.03
N ASN A 661 20.87 -24.92 1.12
CA ASN A 661 22.26 -25.27 0.86
C ASN A 661 23.16 -24.07 1.19
N THR A 662 24.18 -24.29 2.00
CA THR A 662 25.11 -23.25 2.48
C THR A 662 26.50 -23.34 1.83
N THR A 663 26.58 -23.98 0.67
CA THR A 663 27.85 -24.51 0.13
C THR A 663 28.17 -23.93 -1.23
N SER A 664 29.44 -23.99 -1.65
CA SER A 664 29.96 -23.12 -2.72
C SER A 664 29.76 -23.62 -4.16
N LYS A 665 29.19 -24.81 -4.41
CA LYS A 665 29.12 -25.41 -5.77
C LYS A 665 27.86 -26.26 -6.03
N TYR A 666 27.16 -25.94 -7.13
CA TYR A 666 26.13 -26.69 -7.86
C TYR A 666 24.95 -27.26 -7.03
N GLU A 667 23.76 -26.67 -7.20
CA GLU A 667 22.59 -26.89 -6.33
C GLU A 667 21.36 -27.30 -7.16
N GLU A 668 20.92 -28.54 -6.99
CA GLU A 668 19.65 -29.02 -7.55
C GLU A 668 18.83 -29.62 -6.39
N PRO A 669 17.97 -28.81 -5.71
CA PRO A 669 17.16 -29.23 -4.58
C PRO A 669 16.45 -30.57 -4.80
N ILE A 670 15.86 -30.77 -5.98
CA ILE A 670 15.31 -32.05 -6.41
C ILE A 670 15.94 -32.46 -7.74
N LEU A 671 16.55 -33.65 -7.78
CA LEU A 671 17.04 -34.28 -9.00
C LEU A 671 16.54 -35.72 -9.11
N LEU A 672 15.77 -36.02 -10.15
CA LEU A 672 15.50 -37.41 -10.56
C LEU A 672 16.18 -37.74 -11.88
N GLU A 673 16.77 -38.93 -11.94
CA GLU A 673 17.44 -39.48 -13.12
C GLU A 673 16.68 -40.73 -13.60
N SER A 674 16.41 -40.81 -14.90
CA SER A 674 16.04 -42.07 -15.54
C SER A 674 17.29 -42.70 -16.12
N ARG A 675 17.61 -43.93 -15.72
CA ARG A 675 18.84 -44.63 -16.12
C ARG A 675 18.59 -46.14 -16.17
N ASP A 676 19.21 -46.83 -17.13
CA ASP A 676 19.24 -48.31 -17.19
C ASP A 676 17.87 -49.01 -17.10
N ASN A 677 16.82 -48.43 -17.70
CA ASN A 677 15.43 -48.90 -17.57
C ASN A 677 14.84 -48.86 -16.14
N ASN A 678 15.44 -48.07 -15.26
CA ASN A 678 14.90 -47.71 -13.95
C ASN A 678 14.33 -46.28 -13.97
N SER A 679 13.30 -46.08 -13.15
CA SER A 679 12.64 -44.77 -12.97
C SER A 679 12.54 -44.43 -11.49
N ALA A 680 12.72 -43.15 -11.18
CA ALA A 680 12.44 -42.60 -9.85
C ALA A 680 11.15 -41.78 -9.85
N GLN A 681 10.35 -41.90 -8.80
CA GLN A 681 9.12 -41.14 -8.62
C GLN A 681 9.15 -40.40 -7.27
N LEU A 682 8.73 -39.14 -7.27
CA LEU A 682 8.60 -38.35 -6.06
C LEU A 682 7.23 -37.69 -6.04
N ASP A 683 6.47 -37.90 -4.97
CA ASP A 683 5.16 -37.28 -4.77
C ASP A 683 5.10 -36.56 -3.42
N ILE A 684 5.19 -35.24 -3.44
CA ILE A 684 5.06 -34.38 -2.26
C ILE A 684 3.62 -33.86 -2.23
N LYS A 685 2.84 -34.32 -1.26
CA LYS A 685 1.40 -34.01 -1.18
C LYS A 685 1.12 -32.56 -0.79
N GLY A 686 1.95 -31.98 0.07
CA GLY A 686 1.74 -30.65 0.62
C GLY A 686 2.57 -29.56 -0.05
N LEU A 687 2.89 -28.53 0.74
CA LEU A 687 3.63 -27.35 0.27
C LEU A 687 5.14 -27.58 0.29
N VAL A 688 5.84 -26.96 -0.66
CA VAL A 688 7.30 -26.86 -0.67
C VAL A 688 7.76 -25.41 -0.53
N ASP A 689 8.99 -25.21 -0.10
CA ASP A 689 9.70 -23.92 -0.12
C ASP A 689 11.15 -24.19 -0.53
N LEU A 690 11.37 -24.12 -1.85
CA LEU A 690 12.60 -24.54 -2.51
C LEU A 690 13.21 -23.39 -3.27
N GLU A 691 14.51 -23.17 -3.05
CA GLU A 691 15.27 -22.16 -3.74
C GLU A 691 16.64 -22.68 -4.21
N SER A 692 17.14 -22.17 -5.33
CA SER A 692 18.47 -22.50 -5.85
C SER A 692 19.07 -21.33 -6.62
N SER A 693 20.36 -21.07 -6.40
CA SER A 693 21.12 -20.01 -7.10
C SER A 693 22.02 -20.53 -8.23
N GLN A 694 22.30 -21.85 -8.24
CA GLN A 694 23.35 -22.44 -9.08
C GLN A 694 22.85 -23.42 -10.14
N GLY A 695 21.63 -23.93 -10.00
CA GLY A 695 21.06 -24.96 -10.88
C GLY A 695 19.53 -25.01 -10.82
N PRO A 696 18.90 -25.91 -11.59
CA PRO A 696 17.45 -26.03 -11.57
C PRO A 696 16.91 -26.39 -10.18
N VAL A 697 15.83 -25.74 -9.75
CA VAL A 697 15.20 -26.06 -8.44
C VAL A 697 14.64 -27.49 -8.46
N VAL A 698 13.92 -27.83 -9.55
CA VAL A 698 13.43 -29.17 -9.83
C VAL A 698 13.98 -29.64 -11.17
N LYS A 699 14.63 -30.82 -11.17
CA LYS A 699 15.19 -31.41 -12.37
C LYS A 699 14.81 -32.88 -12.51
N VAL A 700 14.30 -33.25 -13.68
CA VAL A 700 14.09 -34.65 -14.07
C VAL A 700 14.77 -34.85 -15.41
N LYS A 701 15.70 -35.78 -15.54
CA LYS A 701 16.43 -36.02 -16.80
C LYS A 701 16.58 -37.50 -17.10
N ASP A 702 16.65 -37.85 -18.37
CA ASP A 702 17.13 -39.15 -18.83
C ASP A 702 18.65 -39.05 -19.05
N VAL A 703 19.37 -40.05 -18.59
CA VAL A 703 20.84 -40.08 -18.61
C VAL A 703 21.38 -40.89 -19.79
N ASN A 704 20.69 -41.95 -20.22
CA ASN A 704 21.23 -42.93 -21.16
C ASN A 704 20.49 -42.97 -22.51
N GLY A 705 19.30 -42.35 -22.64
CA GLY A 705 18.59 -42.25 -23.92
C GLY A 705 17.83 -43.49 -24.38
N ASP A 706 18.11 -44.67 -23.81
CA ASP A 706 17.46 -45.95 -24.14
C ASP A 706 16.35 -46.35 -23.15
N VAL A 707 16.02 -45.48 -22.20
CA VAL A 707 15.09 -45.77 -21.10
C VAL A 707 13.64 -45.70 -21.56
N LYS A 708 12.80 -46.68 -21.16
CA LYS A 708 11.36 -46.73 -21.48
C LYS A 708 10.41 -46.43 -20.30
N VAL A 709 10.96 -46.25 -19.10
CA VAL A 709 10.18 -46.05 -17.86
C VAL A 709 10.22 -44.58 -17.42
N ASN A 710 9.08 -44.07 -16.97
CA ASN A 710 8.90 -42.64 -16.72
C ASN A 710 9.29 -42.25 -15.29
N SER A 711 10.32 -41.42 -15.13
CA SER A 711 10.59 -40.75 -13.86
C SER A 711 9.75 -39.48 -13.75
N TYR A 712 9.20 -39.21 -12.57
CA TYR A 712 8.41 -38.00 -12.38
C TYR A 712 8.45 -37.40 -10.98
N VAL A 713 8.26 -36.08 -10.93
CA VAL A 713 8.05 -35.32 -9.69
C VAL A 713 6.62 -34.77 -9.69
N SER A 714 5.89 -34.96 -8.59
CA SER A 714 4.58 -34.38 -8.29
C SER A 714 4.70 -33.56 -7.00
N ILE A 715 4.26 -32.30 -7.02
CA ILE A 715 4.29 -31.38 -5.88
C ILE A 715 2.90 -30.75 -5.71
N GLY A 716 2.34 -30.78 -4.51
CA GLY A 716 1.03 -30.21 -4.18
C GLY A 716 0.96 -28.70 -4.40
N GLY A 717 1.94 -27.94 -3.91
CA GLY A 717 2.08 -26.50 -4.16
C GLY A 717 3.24 -25.88 -3.38
N GLY A 718 3.22 -24.57 -3.17
CA GLY A 718 4.24 -23.82 -2.42
C GLY A 718 5.14 -22.95 -3.30
N ILE A 719 6.36 -22.71 -2.83
CA ILE A 719 7.33 -21.77 -3.40
C ILE A 719 8.45 -22.55 -4.10
N ILE A 720 8.69 -22.22 -5.38
CA ILE A 720 9.80 -22.77 -6.19
C ILE A 720 10.51 -21.57 -6.84
N LYS A 721 11.72 -21.25 -6.38
CA LYS A 721 12.42 -20.02 -6.75
C LYS A 721 13.84 -20.24 -7.25
N ALA A 722 14.07 -19.92 -8.51
CA ALA A 722 15.41 -19.72 -9.06
C ALA A 722 15.92 -18.34 -8.64
N ILE A 723 17.00 -18.29 -7.85
CA ILE A 723 17.64 -17.06 -7.36
C ILE A 723 18.76 -16.64 -8.32
N GLU A 724 18.92 -15.34 -8.52
CA GLU A 724 20.07 -14.74 -9.18
C GLU A 724 21.30 -14.74 -8.24
N ASP A 725 22.42 -15.29 -8.69
CA ASP A 725 23.67 -15.28 -7.91
C ASP A 725 24.46 -13.98 -8.17
N ASP A 726 24.43 -13.06 -7.21
CA ASP A 726 25.19 -11.80 -7.26
C ASP A 726 26.71 -11.98 -7.03
N LYS A 727 27.20 -13.21 -6.75
CA LYS A 727 28.61 -13.48 -6.34
C LYS A 727 29.48 -14.09 -7.43
N VAL A 728 29.45 -13.56 -8.66
CA VAL A 728 30.44 -13.96 -9.67
C VAL A 728 31.76 -13.23 -9.38
N ASN A 729 32.68 -13.90 -8.68
CA ASN A 729 34.09 -13.46 -8.59
C ASN A 729 34.71 -13.43 -10.01
N GLU A 730 35.30 -12.29 -10.38
CA GLU A 730 35.91 -12.05 -11.70
C GLU A 730 37.16 -12.91 -12.01
N ASP A 731 37.69 -13.65 -11.02
CA ASP A 731 38.99 -14.33 -11.12
C ASP A 731 38.95 -15.78 -11.66
N ASP A 732 37.77 -16.36 -11.89
CA ASP A 732 37.62 -17.74 -12.44
C ASP A 732 37.80 -17.78 -13.99
N LYS A 733 38.86 -17.17 -14.52
CA LYS A 733 39.14 -17.05 -15.98
C LYS A 733 39.78 -18.30 -16.64
N GLY A 734 39.53 -19.49 -16.09
CA GLY A 734 40.00 -20.76 -16.66
C GLY A 734 38.88 -21.80 -16.74
N ASP A 735 38.36 -22.03 -17.93
CA ASP A 735 37.51 -23.17 -18.37
C ASP A 735 36.06 -23.34 -17.87
N LYS A 736 35.43 -22.39 -17.18
CA LYS A 736 33.97 -22.49 -16.85
C LYS A 736 33.18 -21.18 -16.97
N ALA A 737 33.30 -20.49 -18.10
CA ALA A 737 32.52 -19.32 -18.48
C ALA A 737 31.01 -19.59 -18.77
N ASN A 738 30.34 -20.42 -17.95
CA ASN A 738 28.93 -20.84 -18.07
C ASN A 738 28.15 -20.54 -16.78
N LYS A 739 28.19 -19.29 -16.31
CA LYS A 739 27.48 -18.84 -15.10
C LYS A 739 26.28 -17.96 -15.51
N MET A 740 25.16 -18.60 -15.83
CA MET A 740 23.82 -18.43 -15.20
C MET A 740 22.97 -19.65 -15.59
N LYS A 741 22.52 -20.44 -14.60
CA LYS A 741 21.93 -21.78 -14.79
C LYS A 741 20.63 -22.03 -14.01
N ALA A 742 19.95 -21.00 -13.53
CA ALA A 742 18.80 -21.21 -12.65
C ALA A 742 17.48 -21.29 -13.44
N TRP A 743 17.11 -22.49 -13.88
CA TRP A 743 15.74 -22.82 -14.28
C TRP A 743 14.92 -23.06 -13.01
N ALA A 744 13.67 -22.60 -12.92
CA ALA A 744 12.82 -23.08 -11.83
C ALA A 744 12.63 -24.60 -12.00
N ILE A 745 12.32 -25.03 -13.23
CA ILE A 745 12.04 -26.42 -13.53
C ILE A 745 12.71 -26.81 -14.85
N GLN A 746 13.42 -27.94 -14.83
CA GLN A 746 13.98 -28.55 -16.02
C GLN A 746 13.47 -30.00 -16.17
N VAL A 747 12.90 -30.29 -17.34
CA VAL A 747 12.45 -31.63 -17.73
C VAL A 747 13.22 -32.07 -18.97
N GLY A 748 13.90 -33.21 -18.87
CA GLY A 748 14.81 -33.71 -19.90
C GLY A 748 16.24 -33.13 -19.80
N ALA A 749 17.05 -33.45 -20.81
CA ALA A 749 18.47 -33.14 -20.95
C ALA A 749 18.77 -32.35 -22.24
N PRO A 750 19.95 -31.72 -22.38
CA PRO A 750 20.29 -30.94 -23.56
C PRO A 750 20.60 -31.85 -24.76
N GLU A 751 20.52 -31.27 -25.97
CA GLU A 751 20.71 -31.93 -27.27
C GLU A 751 22.00 -32.75 -27.43
N SER A 752 23.05 -32.44 -26.68
CA SER A 752 24.31 -33.19 -26.69
C SER A 752 24.15 -34.66 -26.27
N ILE A 753 22.99 -35.02 -25.72
CA ILE A 753 22.59 -36.39 -25.41
C ILE A 753 21.36 -36.65 -26.29
N LEU A 754 21.54 -37.29 -27.45
CA LEU A 754 20.45 -37.57 -28.41
C LEU A 754 19.50 -38.62 -27.81
N GLN A 755 18.36 -38.20 -27.28
CA GLN A 755 17.36 -39.05 -26.62
C GLN A 755 15.98 -38.79 -27.21
N ASP A 756 15.40 -39.77 -27.92
CA ASP A 756 14.04 -39.67 -28.50
C ASP A 756 12.94 -40.22 -27.57
N ASN A 757 13.31 -40.78 -26.42
CA ASN A 757 12.36 -41.38 -25.49
C ASN A 757 11.70 -40.34 -24.56
N GLU A 758 10.37 -40.26 -24.56
CA GLU A 758 9.60 -39.35 -23.69
C GLU A 758 9.37 -39.97 -22.30
N VAL A 759 10.29 -39.77 -21.35
CA VAL A 759 10.31 -40.48 -20.05
C VAL A 759 10.49 -39.60 -18.80
N CYS A 760 10.53 -38.27 -18.96
CA CYS A 760 10.65 -37.35 -17.81
C CYS A 760 9.39 -36.51 -17.66
N SER A 761 8.77 -36.51 -16.47
CA SER A 761 7.58 -35.69 -16.21
C SER A 761 7.66 -34.87 -14.92
N VAL A 762 7.04 -33.69 -14.90
CA VAL A 762 6.90 -32.87 -13.68
C VAL A 762 5.48 -32.32 -13.60
N PHE A 763 4.85 -32.43 -12.43
CA PHE A 763 3.51 -31.92 -12.15
C PHE A 763 3.52 -31.05 -10.90
N ILE A 764 3.08 -29.79 -11.03
CA ILE A 764 2.92 -28.86 -9.91
C ILE A 764 1.44 -28.53 -9.75
N ASN A 765 0.88 -28.84 -8.57
CA ASN A 765 -0.54 -28.74 -8.21
C ASN A 765 -1.47 -29.37 -9.26
N SER A 766 -0.92 -30.30 -10.04
CA SER A 766 -1.59 -30.98 -11.14
C SER A 766 -1.23 -32.47 -11.12
N LYS A 767 -1.95 -33.25 -11.92
CA LYS A 767 -1.74 -34.69 -12.09
C LYS A 767 -2.16 -35.11 -13.50
N ASP A 768 -1.61 -36.22 -14.00
CA ASP A 768 -2.17 -36.92 -15.15
C ASP A 768 -3.41 -37.69 -14.70
N ASN A 769 -4.53 -37.55 -15.41
CA ASN A 769 -5.77 -38.27 -15.12
C ASN A 769 -5.78 -39.72 -15.65
N GLY A 770 -4.63 -40.23 -16.11
CA GLY A 770 -4.48 -41.59 -16.66
C GLY A 770 -4.97 -41.73 -18.11
N LYS A 771 -5.45 -40.63 -18.71
CA LYS A 771 -5.82 -40.55 -20.14
C LYS A 771 -4.87 -39.64 -20.92
N GLY A 772 -3.71 -39.30 -20.34
CA GLY A 772 -2.75 -38.38 -20.94
C GLY A 772 -3.21 -36.93 -20.92
N LYS A 773 -4.11 -36.57 -19.98
CA LYS A 773 -4.58 -35.20 -19.79
C LYS A 773 -4.20 -34.72 -18.39
N VAL A 774 -3.55 -33.56 -18.35
CA VAL A 774 -3.24 -32.85 -17.10
C VAL A 774 -4.52 -32.24 -16.53
N VAL A 775 -4.77 -32.53 -15.26
CA VAL A 775 -5.87 -31.99 -14.46
C VAL A 775 -5.32 -31.44 -13.14
N GLU A 776 -6.12 -30.64 -12.43
CA GLU A 776 -5.79 -30.13 -11.11
C GLU A 776 -5.69 -31.28 -10.09
N GLN A 777 -4.90 -31.09 -9.02
CA GLN A 777 -5.00 -31.97 -7.85
C GLN A 777 -6.33 -31.75 -7.11
N ASP A 778 -6.70 -32.75 -6.29
CA ASP A 778 -7.97 -32.72 -5.56
C ASP A 778 -7.97 -31.62 -4.49
N VAL A 779 -6.80 -31.40 -3.87
CA VAL A 779 -6.55 -30.30 -2.94
C VAL A 779 -5.92 -29.15 -3.73
N LYS A 780 -6.47 -27.95 -3.56
CA LYS A 780 -5.94 -26.73 -4.18
C LYS A 780 -4.92 -26.10 -3.25
N HIS A 781 -3.72 -25.88 -3.78
CA HIS A 781 -2.66 -25.17 -3.07
C HIS A 781 -2.25 -23.91 -3.80
N ASP A 782 -1.76 -22.93 -3.04
CA ASP A 782 -1.08 -21.77 -3.61
C ASP A 782 0.23 -22.22 -4.25
N VAL A 783 0.49 -21.77 -5.48
CA VAL A 783 1.71 -22.07 -6.23
C VAL A 783 2.41 -20.78 -6.60
N LYS A 784 3.67 -20.61 -6.19
CA LYS A 784 4.49 -19.43 -6.44
C LYS A 784 5.80 -19.85 -7.09
N ILE A 785 5.89 -19.69 -8.40
CA ILE A 785 7.08 -20.08 -9.18
C ILE A 785 7.76 -18.83 -9.73
N GLU A 786 9.05 -18.67 -9.42
CA GLU A 786 9.93 -17.65 -10.01
C GLU A 786 11.10 -18.31 -10.72
N GLY A 787 11.22 -18.12 -12.03
CA GLY A 787 12.24 -18.74 -12.86
C GLY A 787 11.66 -19.43 -14.08
N ASN A 788 12.49 -19.66 -15.09
CA ASN A 788 12.04 -20.24 -16.36
C ASN A 788 11.81 -21.76 -16.26
N VAL A 789 11.01 -22.30 -17.18
CA VAL A 789 10.78 -23.74 -17.36
C VAL A 789 11.33 -24.18 -18.71
N ALA A 790 12.07 -25.30 -18.73
CA ALA A 790 12.59 -25.90 -19.95
C ALA A 790 12.19 -27.37 -20.07
N LEU A 791 11.60 -27.72 -21.22
CA LEU A 791 11.39 -29.09 -21.66
C LEU A 791 12.32 -29.37 -22.85
N SER A 792 13.20 -30.35 -22.70
CA SER A 792 14.23 -30.73 -23.67
C SER A 792 14.15 -32.23 -24.00
N TYR A 793 15.15 -32.77 -24.69
CA TYR A 793 15.22 -34.21 -25.03
C TYR A 793 15.01 -35.09 -23.80
N GLY A 794 14.24 -36.17 -23.93
CA GLY A 794 13.81 -36.97 -22.77
C GLY A 794 12.51 -36.51 -22.10
N ALA A 795 12.05 -35.28 -22.34
CA ALA A 795 10.84 -34.75 -21.70
C ALA A 795 9.57 -35.37 -22.27
N LYS A 796 8.66 -35.75 -21.37
CA LYS A 796 7.32 -36.25 -21.67
C LYS A 796 6.26 -35.19 -21.40
N THR A 797 6.11 -34.81 -20.12
CA THR A 797 5.02 -33.94 -19.69
C THR A 797 5.46 -32.96 -18.61
N PHE A 798 5.13 -31.69 -18.80
CA PHE A 798 5.09 -30.69 -17.73
C PHE A 798 3.64 -30.26 -17.51
N GLY A 799 3.16 -30.38 -16.28
CA GLY A 799 1.83 -29.91 -15.86
C GLY A 799 1.93 -28.86 -14.77
N LEU A 800 1.23 -27.75 -14.94
CA LEU A 800 1.15 -26.67 -13.96
C LEU A 800 -0.31 -26.24 -13.76
N ALA A 801 -0.80 -26.29 -12.53
CA ALA A 801 -2.08 -25.67 -12.17
C ALA A 801 -1.89 -24.53 -11.17
N LEU A 802 -2.32 -23.35 -11.57
CA LEU A 802 -2.42 -22.16 -10.73
C LEU A 802 -3.91 -21.90 -10.52
N ASN A 803 -4.45 -22.32 -9.37
CA ASN A 803 -5.89 -22.42 -9.16
C ASN A 803 -6.42 -21.69 -7.92
N THR A 804 -5.59 -20.84 -7.32
CA THR A 804 -5.94 -19.93 -6.23
C THR A 804 -5.57 -18.50 -6.62
N LYS A 805 -6.20 -17.50 -5.99
CA LYS A 805 -5.90 -16.07 -6.24
C LYS A 805 -4.47 -15.66 -5.88
N ASP A 806 -3.85 -16.40 -4.96
CA ASP A 806 -2.50 -16.12 -4.43
C ASP A 806 -1.42 -16.91 -5.20
N SER A 807 -1.83 -17.68 -6.21
CA SER A 807 -0.94 -18.41 -7.11
C SER A 807 -0.39 -17.52 -8.23
N TYR A 808 0.91 -17.60 -8.47
CA TYR A 808 1.53 -16.99 -9.64
C TYR A 808 2.71 -17.78 -10.22
N PHE A 809 2.96 -17.55 -11.50
CA PHE A 809 4.17 -17.99 -12.20
C PHE A 809 4.82 -16.78 -12.87
N THR A 810 6.10 -16.55 -12.60
CA THR A 810 6.91 -15.51 -13.24
C THR A 810 8.07 -16.18 -13.97
N GLY A 811 7.95 -16.33 -15.28
CA GLY A 811 8.89 -17.09 -16.10
C GLY A 811 8.37 -17.37 -17.51
N LEU A 812 9.25 -17.90 -18.36
CA LEU A 812 8.93 -18.40 -19.69
C LEU A 812 8.95 -19.93 -19.73
N ILE A 813 8.17 -20.54 -20.63
CA ILE A 813 8.07 -22.00 -20.78
C ILE A 813 8.58 -22.41 -22.16
N ARG A 814 9.84 -22.83 -22.24
CA ARG A 814 10.40 -23.32 -23.49
C ARG A 814 10.13 -24.81 -23.67
N VAL A 815 9.58 -25.18 -24.82
CA VAL A 815 9.37 -26.59 -25.20
C VAL A 815 10.17 -26.89 -26.47
N GLN A 816 11.24 -27.68 -26.33
CA GLN A 816 11.97 -28.23 -27.46
C GLN A 816 11.48 -29.65 -27.81
N LYS A 817 11.17 -30.45 -26.79
CA LYS A 817 10.57 -31.79 -26.88
C LYS A 817 9.58 -31.99 -25.72
N GLY A 818 8.69 -32.98 -25.84
CA GLY A 818 7.65 -33.25 -24.85
C GLY A 818 6.45 -32.30 -24.92
N LYS A 819 5.61 -32.34 -23.88
CA LYS A 819 4.36 -31.57 -23.82
C LYS A 819 4.23 -30.72 -22.56
N ALA A 820 3.82 -29.47 -22.70
CA ALA A 820 3.56 -28.55 -21.58
C ALA A 820 2.07 -28.22 -21.48
N HIS A 821 1.54 -28.25 -20.25
CA HIS A 821 0.13 -28.03 -19.96
C HIS A 821 -0.03 -27.05 -18.80
N MET A 822 -0.88 -26.04 -18.97
CA MET A 822 -1.16 -25.04 -17.95
C MET A 822 -2.65 -24.90 -17.67
N ILE A 823 -3.00 -24.83 -16.38
CA ILE A 823 -4.33 -24.49 -15.89
C ILE A 823 -4.20 -23.18 -15.10
N LEU A 824 -4.94 -22.14 -15.48
CA LEU A 824 -4.84 -20.80 -14.90
C LEU A 824 -6.22 -20.29 -14.49
N LYS A 825 -6.52 -20.31 -13.19
CA LYS A 825 -7.87 -20.05 -12.67
C LYS A 825 -7.92 -19.09 -11.48
N ASN A 826 -9.12 -18.65 -11.13
CA ASN A 826 -9.44 -17.98 -9.85
C ASN A 826 -8.59 -16.72 -9.54
N GLY A 827 -8.24 -15.94 -10.56
CA GLY A 827 -7.43 -14.74 -10.39
C GLY A 827 -5.92 -14.99 -10.32
N ALA A 828 -5.46 -16.24 -10.47
CA ALA A 828 -4.04 -16.55 -10.55
C ALA A 828 -3.35 -15.83 -11.72
N VAL A 829 -2.05 -15.57 -11.57
CA VAL A 829 -1.29 -14.70 -12.50
C VAL A 829 -0.11 -15.43 -13.14
N TRP A 830 0.01 -15.32 -14.46
CA TRP A 830 1.25 -15.62 -15.18
C TRP A 830 1.91 -14.31 -15.63
N ASN A 831 3.00 -13.93 -14.96
CA ASN A 831 3.89 -12.86 -15.42
C ASN A 831 4.83 -13.42 -16.48
N HIS A 832 4.48 -13.22 -17.76
CA HIS A 832 5.27 -13.70 -18.89
C HIS A 832 6.48 -12.79 -19.09
N GLU A 833 7.52 -13.07 -18.32
CA GLU A 833 8.84 -12.42 -18.39
C GLU A 833 9.91 -13.43 -17.98
N SER A 834 11.13 -13.30 -18.52
CA SER A 834 12.25 -14.18 -18.14
C SER A 834 12.83 -13.78 -16.79
N LYS A 835 13.10 -14.77 -15.93
CA LYS A 835 13.88 -14.60 -14.69
C LYS A 835 15.13 -15.49 -14.75
N GLY A 836 16.31 -14.86 -14.72
CA GLY A 836 17.65 -15.48 -14.90
C GLY A 836 18.31 -15.19 -16.27
N VAL A 837 19.66 -15.09 -16.35
CA VAL A 837 20.38 -14.96 -17.64
C VAL A 837 20.78 -16.29 -18.25
N LEU A 838 20.93 -16.28 -19.58
CA LEU A 838 21.13 -17.46 -20.40
C LEU A 838 22.50 -17.39 -21.07
N LYS A 839 23.51 -17.98 -20.43
CA LYS A 839 24.74 -18.40 -21.12
C LYS A 839 25.06 -19.83 -20.73
N GLY A 840 24.81 -20.76 -21.65
CA GLY A 840 25.04 -22.18 -21.44
C GLY A 840 24.50 -23.06 -22.57
N VAL A 841 24.71 -24.38 -22.41
CA VAL A 841 24.47 -25.47 -23.39
C VAL A 841 23.06 -25.50 -23.99
N TYR A 842 22.08 -24.86 -23.34
CA TYR A 842 20.69 -24.83 -23.82
C TYR A 842 20.37 -23.64 -24.74
N GLY A 843 21.24 -22.63 -24.90
CA GLY A 843 21.00 -21.46 -25.76
C GLY A 843 20.04 -20.41 -25.17
N SER A 844 19.70 -19.39 -25.96
CA SER A 844 18.74 -18.34 -25.56
C SER A 844 17.32 -18.90 -25.40
N ILE A 845 16.56 -18.35 -24.45
CA ILE A 845 15.17 -18.73 -24.25
C ILE A 845 14.34 -18.11 -25.40
N GLY A 846 13.69 -18.98 -26.15
CA GLY A 846 12.81 -18.62 -27.26
C GLY A 846 11.43 -18.18 -26.77
N ASN A 847 10.43 -18.38 -27.61
CA ASN A 847 9.02 -18.16 -27.26
C ASN A 847 8.55 -19.20 -26.25
N SER A 848 7.51 -18.84 -25.48
CA SER A 848 6.83 -19.82 -24.63
C SER A 848 5.92 -20.70 -25.47
N SER A 849 5.78 -21.97 -25.09
CA SER A 849 4.92 -22.94 -25.82
C SER A 849 4.15 -23.84 -24.87
N LEU A 850 2.89 -24.07 -25.18
CA LEU A 850 1.96 -24.90 -24.42
C LEU A 850 1.13 -25.76 -25.37
N ASN A 851 1.01 -27.04 -25.06
CA ASN A 851 0.14 -27.96 -25.81
C ASN A 851 -1.31 -27.82 -25.37
N THR A 852 -1.57 -27.54 -24.10
CA THR A 852 -2.91 -27.17 -23.64
C THR A 852 -2.87 -26.03 -22.63
N PHE A 853 -3.79 -25.09 -22.76
CA PHE A 853 -4.02 -24.03 -21.79
C PHE A 853 -5.50 -23.97 -21.42
N ASP A 854 -5.82 -24.21 -20.15
CA ASP A 854 -7.19 -24.14 -19.63
C ASP A 854 -7.33 -22.94 -18.68
N GLY A 855 -8.02 -21.90 -19.15
CA GLY A 855 -8.22 -20.67 -18.40
C GLY A 855 -9.59 -20.58 -17.73
N ASP A 856 -9.66 -20.09 -16.49
CA ASP A 856 -10.92 -19.69 -15.87
C ASP A 856 -10.73 -18.50 -14.93
N LYS A 857 -10.85 -17.28 -15.48
CA LYS A 857 -10.67 -16.01 -14.75
C LYS A 857 -9.23 -15.80 -14.24
N GLY A 858 -8.25 -16.40 -14.90
CA GLY A 858 -6.83 -16.16 -14.69
C GLY A 858 -6.30 -14.98 -15.52
N PHE A 859 -5.14 -14.45 -15.12
CA PHE A 859 -4.48 -13.31 -15.75
C PHE A 859 -3.11 -13.69 -16.34
N ILE A 860 -2.84 -13.28 -17.57
CA ILE A 860 -1.49 -13.31 -18.18
C ILE A 860 -1.03 -11.87 -18.31
N HIS A 861 0.09 -11.50 -17.69
CA HIS A 861 0.76 -10.23 -17.92
C HIS A 861 1.85 -10.43 -18.95
N GLN A 862 1.63 -9.90 -20.16
CA GLN A 862 2.52 -10.11 -21.30
C GLN A 862 3.64 -9.05 -21.30
N ASN A 863 4.70 -9.32 -20.54
CA ASN A 863 5.74 -8.35 -20.19
C ASN A 863 7.03 -8.48 -21.01
N THR A 864 7.08 -9.37 -21.99
CA THR A 864 8.26 -9.56 -22.85
C THR A 864 7.87 -9.61 -24.31
N SER A 865 8.79 -9.29 -25.22
CA SER A 865 8.57 -9.39 -26.66
C SER A 865 8.49 -10.83 -27.19
N LYS A 866 8.78 -11.83 -26.34
CA LYS A 866 8.61 -13.24 -26.68
C LYS A 866 7.13 -13.59 -26.78
N GLU A 867 6.80 -14.46 -27.73
CA GLU A 867 5.43 -14.90 -27.96
C GLU A 867 5.03 -16.00 -26.98
N ILE A 868 3.71 -16.21 -26.85
CA ILE A 868 3.13 -17.41 -26.24
C ILE A 868 2.43 -18.21 -27.34
N ILE A 869 2.82 -19.45 -27.54
CA ILE A 869 2.23 -20.36 -28.52
C ILE A 869 1.40 -21.41 -27.78
N ILE A 870 0.12 -21.55 -28.12
CA ILE A 870 -0.81 -22.47 -27.47
C ILE A 870 -1.47 -23.36 -28.53
N ASP A 871 -1.22 -24.67 -28.50
CA ASP A 871 -1.80 -25.60 -29.47
C ASP A 871 -3.30 -25.79 -29.26
N GLN A 872 -3.75 -25.91 -28.00
CA GLN A 872 -5.15 -26.14 -27.65
C GLN A 872 -5.57 -25.26 -26.46
N TYR A 873 -6.42 -24.27 -26.74
CA TYR A 873 -6.96 -23.34 -25.75
C TYR A 873 -8.38 -23.73 -25.30
N SER A 874 -8.67 -23.63 -24.00
CA SER A 874 -10.02 -23.74 -23.47
C SER A 874 -10.30 -22.74 -22.35
N GLY A 875 -11.59 -22.42 -22.18
CA GLY A 875 -12.07 -21.56 -21.11
C GLY A 875 -11.91 -20.05 -21.38
N ASN A 876 -11.73 -19.27 -20.30
CA ASN A 876 -11.75 -17.82 -20.28
C ASN A 876 -10.51 -17.24 -19.58
N THR A 877 -9.81 -16.31 -20.24
CA THR A 877 -8.56 -15.73 -19.71
C THR A 877 -8.46 -14.25 -20.00
N THR A 878 -7.85 -13.52 -19.07
CA THR A 878 -7.52 -12.11 -19.26
C THR A 878 -6.04 -11.98 -19.57
N VAL A 879 -5.70 -11.24 -20.63
CA VAL A 879 -4.32 -10.94 -21.02
C VAL A 879 -4.11 -9.43 -20.89
N VAL A 880 -3.08 -9.02 -20.17
CA VAL A 880 -2.75 -7.61 -19.94
C VAL A 880 -1.51 -7.26 -20.74
N TYR A 881 -1.63 -6.24 -21.58
CA TYR A 881 -0.51 -5.62 -22.29
C TYR A 881 -0.26 -4.22 -21.75
N THR A 882 0.94 -4.00 -21.24
CA THR A 882 1.43 -2.67 -20.91
C THR A 882 1.86 -1.96 -22.19
N HIS A 883 1.54 -0.68 -22.29
CA HIS A 883 1.96 0.17 -23.40
C HIS A 883 2.81 1.34 -22.92
N LYS A 884 3.63 1.86 -23.83
CA LYS A 884 4.29 3.16 -23.73
C LYS A 884 3.51 4.17 -24.56
N ASN A 885 3.77 5.45 -24.33
CA ASN A 885 3.15 6.55 -25.08
C ASN A 885 1.61 6.50 -24.98
N GLN A 886 0.91 6.53 -26.12
CA GLN A 886 -0.55 6.52 -26.22
C GLN A 886 -1.12 5.14 -26.66
N GLY A 887 -0.28 4.12 -26.83
CA GLY A 887 -0.72 2.79 -27.29
C GLY A 887 -1.30 2.76 -28.70
N LEU A 888 -0.92 3.72 -29.56
CA LEU A 888 -1.51 3.89 -30.89
C LEU A 888 -0.77 3.12 -31.98
N GLU A 889 0.41 2.59 -31.69
CA GLU A 889 1.20 1.76 -32.59
C GLU A 889 1.48 0.38 -31.97
N ALA A 890 1.79 -0.62 -32.79
CA ALA A 890 2.03 -1.98 -32.31
C ALA A 890 3.30 -2.06 -31.43
N GLU A 891 4.25 -1.17 -31.70
CA GLU A 891 5.55 -1.01 -31.06
C GLU A 891 5.44 -0.38 -29.66
N ASP A 892 4.33 0.32 -29.38
CA ASP A 892 4.06 0.86 -28.04
C ASP A 892 3.89 -0.27 -27.02
N TYR A 893 3.51 -1.46 -27.47
CA TYR A 893 3.31 -2.65 -26.64
C TYR A 893 4.57 -3.53 -26.64
N ILE A 894 5.26 -3.57 -25.50
CA ILE A 894 6.47 -4.39 -25.29
C ILE A 894 6.15 -5.89 -25.42
N GLY A 895 4.92 -6.26 -25.08
CA GLY A 895 4.43 -7.63 -25.08
C GLY A 895 4.37 -8.26 -26.48
N GLY A 896 4.87 -9.49 -26.58
CA GLY A 896 4.81 -10.34 -27.76
C GLY A 896 3.41 -10.90 -28.01
N ASP A 897 3.23 -11.50 -29.17
CA ASP A 897 1.93 -12.03 -29.61
C ASP A 897 1.57 -13.33 -28.89
N ILE A 898 0.27 -13.64 -28.84
CA ILE A 898 -0.24 -14.95 -28.43
C ILE A 898 -0.81 -15.65 -29.65
N ARG A 899 -0.24 -16.80 -30.02
CA ARG A 899 -0.70 -17.64 -31.12
C ARG A 899 -1.52 -18.82 -30.59
N ILE A 900 -2.75 -18.99 -31.07
CA ILE A 900 -3.63 -20.09 -30.71
C ILE A 900 -3.84 -20.99 -31.93
N GLY A 901 -3.53 -22.28 -31.80
CA GLY A 901 -3.77 -23.28 -32.84
C GLY A 901 -5.22 -23.72 -32.93
N LYS A 902 -5.73 -24.38 -31.89
CA LYS A 902 -7.12 -24.86 -31.77
C LYS A 902 -7.74 -24.33 -30.49
N PHE A 903 -9.06 -24.15 -30.48
CA PHE A 903 -9.78 -23.73 -29.27
C PHE A 903 -11.12 -24.45 -29.10
N LYS A 904 -11.58 -24.57 -27.86
CA LYS A 904 -12.90 -25.10 -27.54
C LYS A 904 -13.99 -24.06 -27.85
N LYS A 905 -15.09 -24.49 -28.47
CA LYS A 905 -16.25 -23.61 -28.73
C LYS A 905 -16.74 -22.93 -27.44
N GLY A 906 -16.93 -21.61 -27.50
CA GLY A 906 -17.37 -20.79 -26.37
C GLY A 906 -16.22 -20.22 -25.51
N SER A 907 -14.98 -20.48 -25.87
CA SER A 907 -13.80 -19.87 -25.24
C SER A 907 -13.65 -18.39 -25.55
N VAL A 908 -13.12 -17.62 -24.59
CA VAL A 908 -12.94 -16.17 -24.70
C VAL A 908 -11.60 -15.70 -24.13
N ILE A 909 -10.87 -14.89 -24.89
CA ILE A 909 -9.72 -14.12 -24.40
C ILE A 909 -10.14 -12.65 -24.25
N THR A 910 -10.02 -12.11 -23.04
CA THR A 910 -10.17 -10.67 -22.79
C THR A 910 -8.79 -10.02 -22.78
N VAL A 911 -8.55 -9.06 -23.66
CA VAL A 911 -7.30 -8.29 -23.71
C VAL A 911 -7.51 -6.94 -23.05
N LEU A 912 -6.63 -6.61 -22.10
CA LEU A 912 -6.62 -5.38 -21.33
C LEU A 912 -5.37 -4.56 -21.58
N THR A 913 -5.53 -3.24 -21.48
CA THR A 913 -4.43 -2.28 -21.42
C THR A 913 -4.83 -1.09 -20.55
N SER A 914 -3.85 -0.36 -19.98
CA SER A 914 -4.11 0.82 -19.15
C SER A 914 -4.82 1.91 -19.95
N ASN A 915 -5.68 2.70 -19.31
CA ASN A 915 -6.32 3.87 -19.92
C ASN A 915 -5.43 5.13 -19.90
N GLU A 916 -4.23 5.04 -19.32
CA GLU A 916 -3.28 6.14 -19.26
C GLU A 916 -2.94 6.63 -20.68
N ASN A 917 -3.06 7.94 -20.90
CA ASN A 917 -2.80 8.60 -22.19
C ASN A 917 -3.69 8.16 -23.38
N ILE A 918 -4.83 7.49 -23.12
CA ILE A 918 -5.78 7.08 -24.17
C ILE A 918 -6.96 8.07 -24.22
N ASP A 919 -6.79 9.19 -24.93
CA ASP A 919 -7.87 10.13 -25.22
C ASP A 919 -8.48 9.83 -26.60
N ASN A 920 -9.70 9.29 -26.64
CA ASN A 920 -10.54 9.19 -27.85
C ASN A 920 -10.05 8.26 -29.00
N TYR A 921 -9.10 7.33 -28.75
CA TYR A 921 -8.57 6.39 -29.76
C TYR A 921 -8.96 4.91 -29.57
N SER A 922 -10.02 4.63 -28.82
CA SER A 922 -10.40 3.27 -28.39
C SER A 922 -10.51 2.24 -29.53
N LYS A 923 -10.98 2.64 -30.72
CA LYS A 923 -11.09 1.74 -31.88
C LYS A 923 -9.74 1.30 -32.45
N ARG A 924 -8.74 2.20 -32.47
CA ARG A 924 -7.39 1.93 -32.98
C ARG A 924 -6.65 0.98 -32.05
N ILE A 925 -6.64 1.27 -30.76
CA ILE A 925 -6.08 0.40 -29.71
C ILE A 925 -6.73 -0.98 -29.72
N ARG A 926 -8.07 -1.05 -29.81
CA ARG A 926 -8.79 -2.33 -29.96
C ARG A 926 -8.32 -3.12 -31.18
N THR A 927 -8.02 -2.46 -32.29
CA THR A 927 -7.53 -3.12 -33.51
C THR A 927 -6.12 -3.67 -33.32
N ILE A 928 -5.23 -2.91 -32.69
CA ILE A 928 -3.84 -3.32 -32.43
C ILE A 928 -3.81 -4.49 -31.46
N LEU A 929 -4.48 -4.37 -30.32
CA LEU A 929 -4.55 -5.42 -29.31
C LEU A 929 -5.25 -6.69 -29.81
N LYS A 930 -6.27 -6.58 -30.68
CA LYS A 930 -6.84 -7.76 -31.34
C LYS A 930 -5.81 -8.49 -32.19
N LYS A 931 -4.94 -7.77 -32.90
CA LYS A 931 -3.88 -8.38 -33.74
C LYS A 931 -2.79 -9.08 -32.93
N LYS A 932 -2.60 -8.70 -31.65
CA LYS A 932 -1.69 -9.41 -30.73
C LYS A 932 -2.16 -10.83 -30.43
N ILE A 933 -3.44 -11.14 -30.64
CA ILE A 933 -3.98 -12.50 -30.54
C ILE A 933 -4.15 -13.06 -31.95
N GLN A 934 -3.28 -14.01 -32.33
CA GLN A 934 -3.30 -14.66 -33.63
C GLN A 934 -4.00 -16.02 -33.52
N VAL A 935 -5.09 -16.19 -34.25
CA VAL A 935 -5.88 -17.43 -34.24
C VAL A 935 -6.59 -17.61 -35.58
N GLU A 936 -6.66 -18.85 -36.06
CA GLU A 936 -7.51 -19.21 -37.20
C GLU A 936 -8.89 -19.67 -36.69
N GLY A 937 -9.93 -18.93 -37.04
CA GLY A 937 -11.33 -19.20 -36.65
C GLY A 937 -11.91 -18.22 -35.61
N ASP A 938 -13.17 -18.42 -35.26
CA ASP A 938 -13.98 -17.48 -34.48
C ASP A 938 -13.80 -17.62 -32.95
N LEU A 939 -12.58 -17.48 -32.45
CA LEU A 939 -12.34 -17.38 -31.00
C LEU A 939 -12.90 -16.04 -30.49
N GLY A 940 -13.59 -16.06 -29.34
CA GLY A 940 -14.08 -14.83 -28.73
C GLY A 940 -12.91 -13.96 -28.24
N ILE A 941 -12.66 -12.83 -28.90
CA ILE A 941 -11.64 -11.86 -28.47
C ILE A 941 -12.32 -10.55 -28.07
N GLU A 942 -12.37 -10.31 -26.77
CA GLU A 942 -12.83 -9.05 -26.19
C GLU A 942 -11.63 -8.15 -25.94
N VAL A 943 -11.71 -6.87 -26.31
CA VAL A 943 -10.68 -5.90 -25.94
C VAL A 943 -11.32 -4.77 -25.15
N LYS A 944 -10.80 -4.55 -23.95
CA LYS A 944 -11.25 -3.49 -23.05
C LYS A 944 -10.03 -2.63 -22.73
N ALA A 945 -10.12 -1.33 -23.00
CA ALA A 945 -9.28 -0.39 -22.26
C ALA A 945 -9.82 -0.42 -20.83
N SER A 946 -8.97 -0.57 -19.82
CA SER A 946 -9.44 -0.60 -18.44
C SER A 946 -10.10 0.75 -18.14
N GLU A 947 -11.43 0.82 -18.10
CA GLU A 947 -12.08 1.82 -17.27
C GLU A 947 -11.60 1.52 -15.85
N GLY A 948 -10.84 2.44 -15.27
CA GLY A 948 -10.11 2.17 -14.05
C GLY A 948 -11.01 1.53 -12.99
N LEU A 949 -10.55 0.40 -12.45
CA LEU A 949 -10.90 0.06 -11.06
C LEU A 949 -10.22 1.02 -10.07
N LEU A 950 -9.47 2.00 -10.58
CA LEU A 950 -9.02 3.23 -9.93
C LEU A 950 -9.10 4.35 -10.98
N THR A 951 -10.20 5.10 -11.03
CA THR A 951 -10.18 6.45 -11.61
C THR A 951 -11.02 7.37 -10.75
N ALA A 952 -10.33 8.42 -10.28
CA ALA A 952 -10.89 9.69 -9.87
C ALA A 952 -12.04 10.16 -10.79
N PRO A 953 -12.98 10.98 -10.28
CA PRO A 953 -14.07 11.51 -11.08
C PRO A 953 -13.51 12.26 -12.30
N ARG A 954 -14.18 12.03 -13.44
CA ARG A 954 -13.92 12.66 -14.74
C ARG A 954 -13.68 14.15 -14.57
N ASN A 955 -12.47 14.62 -14.89
CA ASN A 955 -12.21 16.03 -15.13
C ASN A 955 -12.99 16.44 -16.40
N PHE A 956 -14.19 16.97 -16.20
CA PHE A 956 -14.77 17.90 -17.15
C PHE A 956 -13.84 19.11 -17.20
N PHE A 957 -13.17 19.32 -18.34
CA PHE A 957 -12.61 20.63 -18.65
C PHE A 957 -13.77 21.61 -18.81
N THR A 958 -14.15 22.28 -17.72
CA THR A 958 -14.87 23.55 -17.80
C THR A 958 -13.83 24.60 -18.16
N LEU A 959 -13.90 25.11 -19.40
CA LEU A 959 -13.15 26.29 -19.81
C LEU A 959 -13.67 27.50 -19.03
N PHE A 960 -13.00 27.87 -17.93
CA PHE A 960 -13.19 29.19 -17.32
C PHE A 960 -12.45 30.21 -18.17
N ILE A 961 -13.19 31.06 -18.88
CA ILE A 961 -12.64 32.34 -19.34
C ILE A 961 -12.64 33.26 -18.12
N ASP A 962 -11.48 33.40 -17.49
CA ASP A 962 -11.23 34.46 -16.51
C ASP A 962 -11.19 35.82 -17.26
N ARG A 963 -12.13 36.71 -16.95
CA ARG A 963 -12.18 38.09 -17.47
C ARG A 963 -11.66 39.12 -16.45
N SER A 964 -10.96 38.70 -15.39
CA SER A 964 -10.60 39.60 -14.29
C SER A 964 -9.20 40.25 -14.38
N ALA A 965 -8.45 40.07 -15.48
CA ALA A 965 -7.14 40.67 -15.66
C ALA A 965 -7.06 41.64 -16.86
N LEU A 966 -7.83 42.74 -16.84
CA LEU A 966 -7.59 43.93 -17.68
C LEU A 966 -8.01 45.21 -16.92
N GLN A 967 -7.14 45.70 -16.04
CA GLN A 967 -6.79 47.14 -15.98
C GLN A 967 -5.61 47.30 -16.96
N GLU A 968 -5.42 48.34 -17.75
CA GLU A 968 -5.85 49.75 -17.70
C GLU A 968 -5.59 50.36 -19.10
N ASP A 969 -6.13 51.54 -19.36
CA ASP A 969 -5.72 52.55 -20.36
C ASP A 969 -4.71 52.16 -21.47
N SER A 970 -5.12 52.33 -22.73
CA SER A 970 -4.46 53.18 -23.75
C SER A 970 -4.54 52.62 -25.18
N THR A 971 -5.09 53.47 -26.05
CA THR A 971 -4.84 53.66 -27.49
C THR A 971 -4.82 52.46 -28.45
N GLU A 972 -5.87 52.44 -29.28
CA GLU A 972 -6.03 51.86 -30.62
C GLU A 972 -4.78 51.29 -31.32
N ASP A 973 -4.80 49.98 -31.58
CA ASP A 973 -4.09 49.33 -32.70
C ASP A 973 -5.13 48.58 -33.55
N PRO A 974 -5.36 48.96 -34.84
CA PRO A 974 -6.46 48.45 -35.65
C PRO A 974 -6.22 47.07 -36.32
N ASN A 975 -5.26 46.27 -35.85
CA ASN A 975 -4.88 44.99 -36.51
C ASN A 975 -5.08 43.70 -35.69
N ILE A 976 -5.97 43.68 -34.70
CA ILE A 976 -6.36 42.42 -34.02
C ILE A 976 -7.70 41.90 -34.58
N PRO A 977 -7.75 40.71 -35.20
CA PRO A 977 -9.00 40.17 -35.75
C PRO A 977 -9.97 39.73 -34.64
N ASP A 978 -11.17 40.31 -34.67
CA ASP A 978 -12.35 39.96 -33.89
C ASP A 978 -12.78 38.49 -34.14
N PHE A 979 -12.72 37.64 -33.12
CA PHE A 979 -13.34 36.31 -33.20
C PHE A 979 -14.86 36.41 -32.96
N LYS A 980 -15.63 36.52 -34.04
CA LYS A 980 -17.09 36.26 -34.06
C LYS A 980 -17.37 34.89 -34.66
N LEU A 981 -17.98 33.99 -33.88
CA LEU A 981 -18.53 32.72 -34.37
C LEU A 981 -19.82 32.99 -35.17
N SER A 982 -19.78 32.75 -36.48
CA SER A 982 -20.95 32.80 -37.37
C SER A 982 -21.61 31.42 -37.48
N LEU A 983 -22.93 31.39 -37.45
CA LEU A 983 -23.79 30.20 -37.34
C LEU A 983 -24.50 29.92 -38.68
N GLU A 984 -23.76 29.88 -39.78
CA GLU A 984 -24.29 29.51 -41.10
C GLU A 984 -23.56 28.28 -41.65
N GLY A 985 -24.27 27.14 -41.75
CA GLY A 985 -23.76 25.95 -42.44
C GLY A 985 -24.32 24.58 -42.05
N ALA A 986 -25.32 24.46 -41.16
CA ALA A 986 -25.88 23.16 -40.79
C ALA A 986 -27.10 22.78 -41.65
N SER A 987 -26.96 21.85 -42.59
CA SER A 987 -28.08 21.17 -43.26
C SER A 987 -28.25 19.74 -42.76
N ILE A 988 -29.39 19.45 -42.13
CA ILE A 988 -29.85 18.10 -41.72
C ILE A 988 -30.74 17.53 -42.83
N THR A 989 -30.62 16.23 -43.14
CA THR A 989 -31.67 15.47 -43.85
C THR A 989 -32.01 14.19 -43.08
N ILE A 990 -33.26 14.09 -42.63
CA ILE A 990 -33.86 12.89 -42.01
C ILE A 990 -34.88 12.32 -42.99
N GLY A 991 -34.72 11.07 -43.40
CA GLY A 991 -35.71 10.30 -44.18
C GLY A 991 -36.20 9.07 -43.39
N ARG A 992 -37.52 8.98 -43.17
CA ARG A 992 -38.25 7.93 -42.41
C ARG A 992 -38.27 6.57 -43.11
N SER A 993 -38.13 5.46 -42.38
CA SER A 993 -39.26 4.61 -41.91
C SER A 993 -38.78 3.30 -41.23
N ALA A 994 -39.52 2.89 -40.18
CA ALA A 994 -39.44 1.66 -39.39
C ALA A 994 -38.54 1.69 -38.13
N LEU A 995 -39.19 1.93 -36.99
CA LEU A 995 -38.73 1.69 -35.62
C LEU A 995 -38.61 0.19 -35.33
N THR A 996 -37.61 -0.19 -34.50
CA THR A 996 -37.81 -0.81 -33.17
C THR A 996 -36.47 -0.90 -32.43
N ASP A 997 -36.43 -0.30 -31.23
CA ASP A 997 -35.48 -0.49 -30.12
C ASP A 997 -33.97 -0.34 -30.34
N ALA A 998 -33.42 0.87 -30.08
CA ALA A 998 -32.16 1.06 -29.34
C ALA A 998 -31.93 2.54 -28.95
N LYS A 999 -31.37 2.73 -27.76
CA LYS A 999 -31.03 4.00 -27.10
C LYS A 999 -30.17 4.94 -27.96
N VAL A 1000 -30.44 6.23 -27.83
CA VAL A 1000 -29.73 7.35 -28.47
C VAL A 1000 -28.29 7.44 -27.95
N ASP A 1001 -27.32 7.19 -28.83
CA ASP A 1001 -25.91 7.57 -28.68
C ASP A 1001 -25.77 9.06 -29.06
N CYS A 1002 -25.37 9.91 -28.11
CA CYS A 1002 -25.09 11.32 -28.37
C CYS A 1002 -23.62 11.50 -28.81
N ASN A 1003 -23.28 11.14 -30.05
CA ASN A 1003 -22.02 11.55 -30.68
C ASN A 1003 -22.22 12.86 -31.47
N LEU A 1004 -21.91 14.00 -30.86
CA LEU A 1004 -21.69 15.25 -31.60
C LEU A 1004 -20.26 15.24 -32.14
N TYR A 1005 -20.10 15.14 -33.46
CA TYR A 1005 -18.81 15.32 -34.13
C TYR A 1005 -18.54 16.81 -34.38
N PHE A 1006 -17.43 17.33 -33.87
CA PHE A 1006 -16.79 18.54 -34.39
C PHE A 1006 -15.52 18.11 -35.15
N GLY A 1007 -15.50 18.33 -36.47
CA GLY A 1007 -14.29 18.19 -37.27
C GLY A 1007 -13.59 19.53 -37.38
N ALA A 1008 -12.34 19.62 -36.91
CA ALA A 1008 -11.44 20.69 -37.29
C ALA A 1008 -10.51 20.18 -38.40
N GLU A 1009 -10.53 20.81 -39.57
CA GLU A 1009 -9.54 20.54 -40.61
C GLU A 1009 -8.16 21.08 -40.19
N LYS A 1010 -7.13 20.30 -40.54
CA LYS A 1010 -5.71 20.55 -40.25
C LYS A 1010 -5.29 21.93 -40.76
N ALA A 1011 -4.91 22.85 -39.88
CA ALA A 1011 -4.24 24.08 -40.27
C ALA A 1011 -2.84 23.76 -40.84
N ASN A 1012 -2.56 24.26 -42.05
CA ASN A 1012 -1.30 24.08 -42.74
C ASN A 1012 -0.23 25.01 -42.13
N LEU A 1013 0.68 24.44 -41.33
CA LEU A 1013 1.70 25.15 -40.52
C LEU A 1013 2.80 25.88 -41.33
N GLN A 1014 2.66 26.03 -42.65
CA GLN A 1014 3.65 26.71 -43.49
C GLN A 1014 3.44 28.22 -43.63
N LYS A 1015 2.36 28.80 -43.06
CA LYS A 1015 1.99 30.20 -43.38
C LYS A 1015 2.02 31.21 -42.23
N TYR A 1016 2.12 30.79 -40.96
CA TYR A 1016 2.15 31.70 -39.81
C TYR A 1016 3.03 31.16 -38.67
N PRO A 1017 4.32 31.55 -38.60
CA PRO A 1017 5.27 31.02 -37.63
C PRO A 1017 5.16 31.65 -36.22
N GLU A 1018 4.23 32.58 -35.99
CA GLU A 1018 4.12 33.32 -34.72
C GLU A 1018 3.06 32.78 -33.76
N GLN A 1019 2.41 31.66 -34.09
CA GLN A 1019 1.51 30.97 -33.17
C GLN A 1019 2.22 29.74 -32.59
N LYS A 1020 2.93 29.97 -31.48
CA LYS A 1020 3.49 28.92 -30.61
C LYS A 1020 2.62 28.72 -29.38
#